data_AF-A0A7K2XPD8-F1
#
_entry.id   AF-A0A7K2XPD8-F1
#
_cell.length_a   1.000
_cell.length_b   1.000
_cell.length_c   1.000
_cell.angle_alpha   90.00
_cell.angle_beta   90.00
_cell.angle_gamma   90.00
#
_symmetry.space_group_name_H-M   'P 1'
#
loop_
_entity.id
_entity.type
_entity.pdbx_description
1 polymer ?
#
loop_
_entity_poly.entity_id
_entity_poly.type
_entity_poly.pdbx_seq_one_letter_code
_entity_poly.pdbx_strand_id
1 'polypeptide(L)'
;MLLGTGFDAGAEPFAAKLAELGATARDLRAAMAPANGSLWPDLPYADPEPDTDAESYTYSGNLQISYTRLRTLAEAYAQPGTGLTGDTGLRDEILAGLDHLHDQAYHAGQVRYGNWYTWQIGVPQALLDIDVLLYDHLGAARVAEHCAAVDHFVPDSAVAHYTGTSTGANRVDLCRVLALRGVLGKAPAKLALARDALSPVFPYVTSGDGLYADGSFVQHTYVPYAGSYGAVMLGGLSLLFALLKGSAWEVTDSGRQVVLDSVEKAYAPFLFNGLAMDAVSGRAVSRGVQKTDTRAVRQDDHLRGHGIIACVALLARSASAAERTRWEGMVKGWIARDHYSPLLTSPALGVAALARLEETAGGPAAPSPEPTGHRLFPGMDRAVHRRPGWAASLSMASKRITYYENGNGENLRAWHSGSGMLYWWGDTFANGQYSDDFWPTVDPCRLPGTTASRKPLADGEGGTWGAARPDVRWVGGATDGTYAAVGQYLKGLSSTLLAKKSWFFLDDAIVCLGAGIHGRDGTGVESIVDNRNLGENGVHALTVDGTARPTELGWNATLAGARWAHLAGHAGYVFPGGAPSSLKALRQARTGRWSEINLGAVTDPVTRRYLTLWFDHGTDPTRATYAYVLMPGASRERTAARAADRGWVTVLANTDDQQGVRVPSLGLTGVNLWFAGTVGEVTTGAPASVLIRESGTTATLCVSGPLRDGAAIDLTWNRPVSAVLSRDPAVQVLGTGAALRLRVTPGTLAATHKAVVRLG
;
A
#
# COMPACT_ATOMS: atom_id res chain seq x y z
N MET A 1 -4.69 11.29 24.25
CA MET A 1 -4.22 10.70 22.98
C MET A 1 -3.80 9.25 23.16
N LEU A 2 -3.04 8.91 24.21
CA LEU A 2 -2.64 7.53 24.51
C LEU A 2 -3.80 6.65 25.01
N LEU A 3 -4.59 7.12 25.98
CA LEU A 3 -5.60 6.30 26.67
C LEU A 3 -7.04 6.44 26.15
N GLY A 4 -7.31 7.43 25.29
CA GLY A 4 -8.67 7.78 24.88
C GLY A 4 -9.43 8.59 25.91
N THR A 5 -10.57 9.14 25.51
CA THR A 5 -11.48 9.94 26.36
C THR A 5 -12.90 9.76 25.83
N GLY A 6 -13.91 9.88 26.70
CA GLY A 6 -15.31 9.92 26.26
C GLY A 6 -15.90 8.60 25.78
N PHE A 7 -15.37 7.47 26.27
CA PHE A 7 -15.92 6.13 26.04
C PHE A 7 -16.42 5.51 27.36
N ASP A 8 -17.35 4.57 27.27
CA ASP A 8 -17.81 3.78 28.42
C ASP A 8 -16.94 2.52 28.55
N ALA A 9 -16.14 2.44 29.62
CA ALA A 9 -15.25 1.31 29.88
C ALA A 9 -16.00 -0.01 30.16
N GLY A 10 -17.28 0.06 30.53
CA GLY A 10 -18.13 -1.12 30.73
C GLY A 10 -18.85 -1.60 29.47
N ALA A 11 -18.81 -0.84 28.38
CA ALA A 11 -19.46 -1.18 27.12
C ALA A 11 -18.51 -1.93 26.17
N GLU A 12 -19.06 -2.84 25.37
CA GLU A 12 -18.32 -3.43 24.25
C GLU A 12 -18.13 -2.39 23.13
N PRO A 13 -16.97 -2.39 22.43
CA PRO A 13 -15.85 -3.33 22.53
C PRO A 13 -14.76 -2.94 23.56
N PHE A 14 -14.96 -1.86 24.32
CA PHE A 14 -13.95 -1.36 25.26
C PHE A 14 -13.73 -2.29 26.44
N ALA A 15 -14.82 -2.84 27.00
CA ALA A 15 -14.77 -3.77 28.13
C ALA A 15 -13.87 -4.97 27.82
N ALA A 16 -14.09 -5.64 26.67
CA ALA A 16 -13.25 -6.75 26.24
C ALA A 16 -11.78 -6.34 26.05
N LYS A 17 -11.51 -5.18 25.44
CA LYS A 17 -10.14 -4.69 25.20
C LYS A 17 -9.39 -4.35 26.48
N LEU A 18 -10.08 -3.74 27.44
CA LEU A 18 -9.49 -3.40 28.74
C LEU A 18 -9.25 -4.66 29.57
N ALA A 19 -10.16 -5.63 29.52
CA ALA A 19 -9.98 -6.93 30.14
C ALA A 19 -8.80 -7.71 29.53
N GLU A 20 -8.67 -7.72 28.20
CA GLU A 20 -7.53 -8.30 27.46
C GLU A 20 -6.21 -7.64 27.84
N LEU A 21 -6.16 -6.30 27.86
CA LEU A 21 -5.00 -5.53 28.30
C LEU A 21 -4.60 -5.91 29.74
N GLY A 22 -5.58 -6.00 30.64
CA GLY A 22 -5.38 -6.43 32.01
C GLY A 22 -4.83 -7.85 32.14
N ALA A 23 -5.33 -8.78 31.33
CA ALA A 23 -4.85 -10.16 31.30
C ALA A 23 -3.40 -10.23 30.81
N THR A 24 -3.11 -9.61 29.66
CA THR A 24 -1.73 -9.51 29.14
C THR A 24 -0.79 -8.87 30.16
N ALA A 25 -1.21 -7.80 30.82
CA ALA A 25 -0.39 -7.15 31.83
C ALA A 25 -0.11 -8.04 33.06
N ARG A 26 -1.09 -8.85 33.52
CA ARG A 26 -0.86 -9.83 34.59
C ARG A 26 0.18 -10.88 34.19
N ASP A 27 0.08 -11.40 32.97
CA ASP A 27 1.03 -12.41 32.47
C ASP A 27 2.45 -11.84 32.34
N LEU A 28 2.56 -10.62 31.80
CA LEU A 28 3.84 -9.90 31.69
C LEU A 28 4.43 -9.61 33.07
N ARG A 29 3.61 -9.12 34.02
CA ARG A 29 4.03 -8.86 35.40
C ARG A 29 4.57 -10.13 36.07
N ALA A 30 3.83 -11.24 35.94
CA ALA A 30 4.22 -12.52 36.54
C ALA A 30 5.53 -13.09 35.95
N ALA A 31 5.81 -12.81 34.68
CA ALA A 31 7.04 -13.25 34.01
C ALA A 31 8.23 -12.30 34.20
N MET A 32 8.04 -11.11 34.79
CA MET A 32 9.10 -10.13 34.96
C MET A 32 10.08 -10.58 36.03
N ALA A 33 11.35 -10.72 35.65
CA ALA A 33 12.41 -11.21 36.54
C ALA A 33 13.72 -10.47 36.22
N PRO A 34 13.93 -9.27 36.81
CA PRO A 34 15.14 -8.48 36.56
C PRO A 34 16.40 -9.28 36.87
N ALA A 35 17.32 -9.33 35.91
CA ALA A 35 18.64 -9.95 36.05
C ALA A 35 19.69 -9.13 35.27
N ASN A 36 20.97 -9.39 35.49
CA ASN A 36 22.01 -8.75 34.70
C ASN A 36 21.81 -9.07 33.20
N GLY A 37 21.61 -8.04 32.37
CA GLY A 37 21.40 -8.20 30.93
C GLY A 37 20.00 -8.58 30.46
N SER A 38 18.99 -8.65 31.34
CA SER A 38 17.59 -8.89 30.97
C SER A 38 16.60 -8.32 31.99
N LEU A 39 15.40 -7.93 31.53
CA LEU A 39 14.27 -7.57 32.42
C LEU A 39 13.22 -8.69 32.43
N TRP A 40 13.04 -9.33 31.27
CA TRP A 40 12.35 -10.60 31.13
C TRP A 40 13.33 -11.67 30.65
N PRO A 41 13.28 -12.91 31.20
CA PRO A 41 14.21 -13.97 30.83
C PRO A 41 14.24 -14.32 29.33
N ASP A 42 13.12 -14.14 28.62
CA ASP A 42 13.00 -14.40 27.18
C ASP A 42 13.51 -13.26 26.29
N LEU A 43 13.92 -12.13 26.88
CA LEU A 43 14.38 -10.93 26.19
C LEU A 43 15.79 -10.51 26.67
N PRO A 44 16.83 -11.33 26.44
CA PRO A 44 18.20 -10.92 26.75
C PRO A 44 18.59 -9.73 25.86
N TYR A 45 19.05 -8.65 26.47
CA TYR A 45 19.56 -7.46 25.77
C TYR A 45 21.05 -7.25 26.00
N ALA A 46 21.68 -7.93 26.97
CA ALA A 46 23.13 -7.96 27.07
C ALA A 46 23.71 -8.69 25.85
N ASP A 47 24.38 -7.94 25.00
CA ASP A 47 25.11 -8.46 23.86
C ASP A 47 26.50 -8.91 24.30
N PRO A 48 26.90 -10.18 24.06
CA PRO A 48 28.26 -10.64 24.34
C PRO A 48 29.33 -9.90 23.55
N GLU A 49 29.01 -9.45 22.33
CA GLU A 49 29.93 -8.76 21.41
C GLU A 49 29.20 -7.53 20.83
N PRO A 50 28.99 -6.47 21.62
CA PRO A 50 28.17 -5.33 21.21
C PRO A 50 28.84 -4.54 20.09
N ASP A 51 28.28 -4.64 18.88
CA ASP A 51 28.67 -3.83 17.72
C ASP A 51 27.42 -3.35 16.94
N THR A 52 27.53 -3.01 15.66
CA THR A 52 26.39 -2.52 14.85
C THR A 52 25.95 -3.49 13.76
N ASP A 53 26.43 -4.73 13.82
CA ASP A 53 26.18 -5.75 12.83
C ASP A 53 24.87 -6.51 13.15
N ALA A 54 24.45 -7.38 12.25
CA ALA A 54 23.09 -7.92 12.23
C ALA A 54 22.79 -8.84 13.43
N GLU A 55 23.80 -9.48 14.00
CA GLU A 55 23.75 -10.29 15.20
C GLU A 55 23.27 -9.47 16.41
N SER A 56 23.74 -8.24 16.54
CA SER A 56 23.37 -7.31 17.62
C SER A 56 21.93 -6.78 17.48
N TYR A 57 21.27 -7.00 16.34
CA TYR A 57 19.90 -6.48 16.11
C TYR A 57 18.89 -7.23 16.99
N THR A 58 19.16 -8.49 17.31
CA THR A 58 18.29 -9.27 18.21
C THR A 58 18.35 -8.71 19.63
N TYR A 59 19.55 -8.44 20.17
CA TYR A 59 19.73 -7.92 21.52
C TYR A 59 19.16 -6.51 21.69
N SER A 60 19.46 -5.61 20.75
CA SER A 60 18.86 -4.28 20.73
C SER A 60 17.34 -4.35 20.54
N GLY A 61 16.82 -5.24 19.68
CA GLY A 61 15.38 -5.49 19.56
C GLY A 61 14.73 -5.95 20.87
N ASN A 62 15.36 -6.86 21.61
CA ASN A 62 14.89 -7.35 22.91
C ASN A 62 14.82 -6.22 23.96
N LEU A 63 15.76 -5.28 23.94
CA LEU A 63 15.71 -4.08 24.78
C LEU A 63 14.45 -3.25 24.48
N GLN A 64 14.18 -2.98 23.20
CA GLN A 64 12.96 -2.27 22.80
C GLN A 64 11.68 -3.02 23.21
N ILE A 65 11.63 -4.35 23.06
CA ILE A 65 10.47 -5.14 23.48
C ILE A 65 10.28 -5.06 25.00
N SER A 66 11.36 -5.02 25.78
CA SER A 66 11.29 -4.86 27.25
C SER A 66 10.61 -3.54 27.64
N TYR A 67 10.99 -2.42 27.02
CA TYR A 67 10.30 -1.14 27.21
C TYR A 67 8.84 -1.18 26.74
N THR A 68 8.56 -1.89 25.65
CA THR A 68 7.18 -2.05 25.14
C THR A 68 6.31 -2.83 26.13
N ARG A 69 6.85 -3.87 26.78
CA ARG A 69 6.15 -4.61 27.84
C ARG A 69 5.88 -3.72 29.06
N LEU A 70 6.86 -2.92 29.51
CA LEU A 70 6.63 -1.94 30.59
C LEU A 70 5.56 -0.91 30.21
N ARG A 71 5.51 -0.46 28.95
CA ARG A 71 4.46 0.43 28.45
C ARG A 71 3.08 -0.22 28.52
N THR A 72 2.94 -1.51 28.18
CA THR A 72 1.69 -2.27 28.37
C THR A 72 1.27 -2.32 29.85
N LEU A 73 2.22 -2.54 30.76
CA LEU A 73 1.96 -2.51 32.20
C LEU A 73 1.48 -1.11 32.67
N ALA A 74 2.13 -0.05 32.21
CA ALA A 74 1.75 1.33 32.52
C ALA A 74 0.36 1.70 31.95
N GLU A 75 0.03 1.25 30.73
CA GLU A 75 -1.31 1.40 30.16
C GLU A 75 -2.36 0.66 30.98
N ALA A 76 -2.06 -0.56 31.45
CA ALA A 76 -2.98 -1.34 32.29
C ALA A 76 -3.20 -0.69 33.66
N TYR A 77 -2.16 -0.08 34.24
CA TYR A 77 -2.25 0.69 35.48
C TYR A 77 -3.13 1.94 35.30
N ALA A 78 -2.99 2.65 34.18
CA ALA A 78 -3.62 3.95 33.96
C ALA A 78 -5.05 3.88 33.40
N GLN A 79 -5.45 2.77 32.76
CA GLN A 79 -6.79 2.63 32.17
C GLN A 79 -7.79 1.97 33.14
N PRO A 80 -9.08 2.39 33.09
CA PRO A 80 -10.14 1.75 33.88
C PRO A 80 -10.41 0.32 33.39
N GLY A 81 -11.01 -0.52 34.24
CA GLY A 81 -11.57 -1.82 33.82
C GLY A 81 -10.54 -2.91 33.50
N THR A 82 -9.25 -2.68 33.73
CA THR A 82 -8.18 -3.65 33.47
C THR A 82 -8.02 -4.68 34.61
N GLY A 83 -8.61 -4.39 35.78
CA GLY A 83 -8.35 -5.12 37.01
C GLY A 83 -6.98 -4.83 37.64
N LEU A 84 -6.19 -3.91 37.04
CA LEU A 84 -4.90 -3.43 37.54
C LEU A 84 -4.90 -1.89 37.71
N THR A 85 -6.05 -1.24 37.48
CA THR A 85 -6.19 0.21 37.55
C THR A 85 -5.77 0.74 38.92
N GLY A 86 -4.74 1.57 38.95
CA GLY A 86 -4.24 2.17 40.21
C GLY A 86 -3.53 1.21 41.17
N ASP A 87 -3.21 -0.02 40.77
CA ASP A 87 -2.45 -0.97 41.61
C ASP A 87 -1.05 -0.42 41.93
N THR A 88 -0.82 -0.06 43.20
CA THR A 88 0.45 0.52 43.65
C THR A 88 1.62 -0.45 43.59
N GLY A 89 1.38 -1.76 43.75
CA GLY A 89 2.41 -2.77 43.61
C GLY A 89 2.89 -2.88 42.17
N LEU A 90 1.94 -2.88 41.21
CA LEU A 90 2.29 -2.83 39.79
C LEU A 90 3.07 -1.57 39.44
N ARG A 91 2.64 -0.40 39.93
CA ARG A 91 3.36 0.87 39.74
C ARG A 91 4.81 0.75 40.21
N ASP A 92 5.03 0.27 41.43
CA ASP A 92 6.37 0.19 42.02
C ASP A 92 7.27 -0.78 41.25
N GLU A 93 6.71 -1.88 40.76
CA GLU A 93 7.41 -2.84 39.89
C GLU A 93 7.77 -2.24 38.51
N ILE A 94 6.88 -1.43 37.91
CA ILE A 94 7.20 -0.70 36.66
C ILE A 94 8.36 0.27 36.89
N LEU A 95 8.32 1.04 37.99
CA LEU A 95 9.38 1.99 38.33
C LEU A 95 10.72 1.27 38.56
N ALA A 96 10.72 0.15 39.29
CA ALA A 96 11.92 -0.66 39.49
C ALA A 96 12.44 -1.25 38.15
N GLY A 97 11.55 -1.62 37.23
CA GLY A 97 11.91 -2.07 35.89
C GLY A 97 12.54 -0.97 35.04
N LEU A 98 12.05 0.26 35.12
CA LEU A 98 12.66 1.44 34.47
C LEU A 98 14.05 1.71 35.03
N ASP A 99 14.18 1.73 36.37
CA ASP A 99 15.47 1.95 37.05
C ASP A 99 16.49 0.86 36.61
N HIS A 100 16.07 -0.40 36.55
CA HIS A 100 16.91 -1.51 36.08
C HIS A 100 17.37 -1.34 34.62
N LEU A 101 16.46 -1.02 33.69
CA LEU A 101 16.82 -0.81 32.28
C LEU A 101 17.69 0.43 32.08
N HIS A 102 17.47 1.49 32.87
CA HIS A 102 18.31 2.68 32.86
C HIS A 102 19.74 2.32 33.26
N ASP A 103 19.91 1.70 34.43
CA ASP A 103 21.22 1.36 35.01
C ASP A 103 22.02 0.38 34.14
N GLN A 104 21.33 -0.52 33.43
CA GLN A 104 21.97 -1.58 32.65
C GLN A 104 22.20 -1.25 31.18
N ALA A 105 21.31 -0.47 30.56
CA ALA A 105 21.24 -0.42 29.09
C ALA A 105 20.87 0.93 28.48
N TYR A 106 19.97 1.73 29.04
CA TYR A 106 19.49 2.96 28.38
C TYR A 106 19.73 4.21 29.24
N HIS A 107 20.99 4.64 29.27
CA HIS A 107 21.45 5.81 30.01
C HIS A 107 22.44 6.65 29.17
N ALA A 108 22.75 7.87 29.63
CA ALA A 108 23.58 8.83 28.91
C ALA A 108 25.07 8.46 28.77
N GLY A 109 25.49 7.31 29.29
CA GLY A 109 26.86 6.79 29.16
C GLY A 109 26.99 5.60 28.21
N GLN A 110 25.88 5.07 27.70
CA GLN A 110 25.88 3.84 26.93
C GLN A 110 26.24 4.09 25.46
N VAL A 111 27.14 3.28 24.90
CA VAL A 111 27.37 3.23 23.45
C VAL A 111 26.31 2.33 22.81
N ARG A 112 25.65 2.82 21.75
CA ARG A 112 24.64 2.04 21.03
C ARG A 112 25.26 0.79 20.38
N TYR A 113 24.47 -0.27 20.30
CA TYR A 113 24.78 -1.49 19.54
C TYR A 113 23.54 -1.98 18.76
N GLY A 114 23.74 -2.83 17.77
CA GLY A 114 22.70 -3.32 16.88
C GLY A 114 21.99 -2.20 16.12
N ASN A 115 20.66 -2.29 16.06
CA ASN A 115 19.86 -1.44 15.18
C ASN A 115 19.72 -0.03 15.76
N TRP A 116 20.18 1.00 15.03
CA TRP A 116 20.02 2.41 15.42
C TRP A 116 18.58 2.80 15.78
N TYR A 117 17.60 2.20 15.08
CA TYR A 117 16.17 2.49 15.27
C TYR A 117 15.74 2.21 16.72
N THR A 118 16.23 1.11 17.32
CA THR A 118 15.97 0.75 18.70
C THR A 118 16.28 1.92 19.63
N TRP A 119 17.46 2.50 19.49
CA TRP A 119 18.00 3.49 20.41
C TRP A 119 17.41 4.88 20.22
N GLN A 120 17.08 5.23 18.97
CA GLN A 120 16.67 6.59 18.63
C GLN A 120 15.16 6.75 18.49
N ILE A 121 14.41 5.65 18.29
CA ILE A 121 12.97 5.67 18.07
C ILE A 121 12.26 4.68 18.99
N GLY A 122 12.57 3.39 18.90
CA GLY A 122 11.82 2.33 19.57
C GLY A 122 11.76 2.48 21.10
N VAL A 123 12.92 2.43 21.75
CA VAL A 123 13.04 2.61 23.21
C VAL A 123 12.54 3.99 23.67
N PRO A 124 13.01 5.12 23.13
CA PRO A 124 12.62 6.42 23.67
C PRO A 124 11.13 6.72 23.50
N GLN A 125 10.46 6.25 22.43
CA GLN A 125 9.01 6.40 22.33
C GLN A 125 8.27 5.64 23.42
N ALA A 126 8.69 4.40 23.73
CA ALA A 126 8.06 3.61 24.78
C ALA A 126 8.34 4.18 26.17
N LEU A 127 9.59 4.57 26.44
CA LEU A 127 10.00 5.24 27.68
C LEU A 127 9.18 6.52 27.93
N LEU A 128 9.13 7.42 26.94
CA LEU A 128 8.43 8.69 27.10
C LEU A 128 6.91 8.52 27.23
N ASP A 129 6.32 7.51 26.61
CA ASP A 129 4.92 7.17 26.84
C ASP A 129 4.69 6.69 28.29
N ILE A 130 5.56 5.82 28.82
CA ILE A 130 5.50 5.40 30.23
C ILE A 130 5.63 6.61 31.16
N ASP A 131 6.59 7.50 30.87
CA ASP A 131 6.83 8.68 31.69
C ASP A 131 5.63 9.63 31.70
N VAL A 132 4.92 9.78 30.58
CA VAL A 132 3.67 10.54 30.52
C VAL A 132 2.57 9.89 31.35
N LEU A 133 2.46 8.56 31.33
CA LEU A 133 1.42 7.82 32.07
C LEU A 133 1.66 7.83 33.58
N LEU A 134 2.92 7.84 34.02
CA LEU A 134 3.32 7.75 35.42
C LEU A 134 3.95 9.04 35.96
N TYR A 135 3.77 10.19 35.29
CA TYR A 135 4.49 11.43 35.57
C TYR A 135 4.52 11.82 37.06
N ASP A 136 3.36 11.73 37.73
CA ASP A 136 3.21 12.09 39.14
C ASP A 136 3.89 11.12 40.12
N HIS A 137 4.41 9.99 39.62
CA HIS A 137 5.05 8.93 40.39
C HIS A 137 6.55 8.76 40.13
N LEU A 138 7.08 9.37 39.06
CA LEU A 138 8.50 9.23 38.69
C LEU A 138 9.43 9.94 39.69
N GLY A 139 9.03 11.12 40.15
CA GLY A 139 9.91 12.04 40.86
C GLY A 139 10.88 12.78 39.91
N ALA A 140 11.46 13.89 40.39
CA ALA A 140 12.28 14.76 39.55
C ALA A 140 13.59 14.12 39.05
N ALA A 141 14.17 13.19 39.83
CA ALA A 141 15.43 12.52 39.49
C ALA A 141 15.26 11.63 38.24
N ARG A 142 14.31 10.69 38.26
CA ARG A 142 14.03 9.82 37.10
C ARG A 142 13.71 10.60 35.84
N VAL A 143 12.87 11.64 35.96
CA VAL A 143 12.54 12.50 34.80
C VAL A 143 13.81 13.12 34.21
N ALA A 144 14.75 13.59 35.04
CA ALA A 144 16.00 14.17 34.58
C ALA A 144 16.91 13.10 33.92
N GLU A 145 17.03 11.92 34.52
CA GLU A 145 17.85 10.80 34.02
C GLU A 145 17.32 10.24 32.68
N HIS A 146 16.00 10.05 32.58
CA HIS A 146 15.35 9.63 31.33
C HIS A 146 15.51 10.70 30.24
N CYS A 147 15.34 11.98 30.58
CA CYS A 147 15.59 13.08 29.63
C CYS A 147 17.05 13.11 29.15
N ALA A 148 18.01 12.85 30.04
CA ALA A 148 19.43 12.79 29.69
C ALA A 148 19.75 11.58 28.79
N ALA A 149 19.16 10.42 29.06
CA ALA A 149 19.29 9.24 28.20
C ALA A 149 18.74 9.52 26.79
N VAL A 150 17.56 10.12 26.69
CA VAL A 150 16.97 10.51 25.40
C VAL A 150 17.85 11.52 24.66
N ASP A 151 18.40 12.53 25.36
CA ASP A 151 19.30 13.51 24.71
C ASP A 151 20.60 12.90 24.20
N HIS A 152 21.11 11.88 24.87
CA HIS A 152 22.30 11.16 24.45
C HIS A 152 22.08 10.39 23.15
N PHE A 153 20.98 9.64 23.05
CA PHE A 153 20.68 8.85 21.86
C PHE A 153 20.00 9.64 20.75
N VAL A 154 19.25 10.68 21.10
CA VAL A 154 18.55 11.59 20.17
C VAL A 154 18.99 13.03 20.42
N PRO A 155 20.27 13.35 20.14
CA PRO A 155 20.76 14.71 20.23
C PRO A 155 20.08 15.60 19.18
N ASP A 156 20.14 16.91 19.36
CA ASP A 156 19.55 17.86 18.40
C ASP A 156 20.10 17.68 16.97
N SER A 157 21.35 17.22 16.85
CA SER A 157 21.99 16.89 15.58
C SER A 157 21.30 15.76 14.81
N ALA A 158 20.53 14.89 15.47
CA ALA A 158 19.76 13.82 14.82
C ALA A 158 18.69 14.37 13.85
N VAL A 159 18.29 15.64 14.01
CA VAL A 159 17.34 16.32 13.14
C VAL A 159 17.91 17.55 12.42
N ALA A 160 19.22 17.82 12.56
CA ALA A 160 19.86 18.97 11.92
C ALA A 160 19.90 18.88 10.38
N HIS A 161 19.98 17.67 9.82
CA HIS A 161 20.01 17.45 8.37
C HIS A 161 18.92 16.45 7.95
N TYR A 162 18.19 16.76 6.89
CA TYR A 162 17.15 15.90 6.32
C TYR A 162 17.77 14.90 5.33
N THR A 163 18.45 13.88 5.88
CA THR A 163 19.18 12.87 5.10
C THR A 163 19.35 11.57 5.91
N GLY A 164 19.79 10.50 5.23
CA GLY A 164 20.09 9.21 5.85
C GLY A 164 18.90 8.66 6.63
N THR A 165 19.09 8.44 7.94
CA THR A 165 18.06 7.89 8.83
C THR A 165 17.04 8.93 9.32
N SER A 166 17.17 10.21 8.94
CA SER A 166 16.33 11.32 9.41
C SER A 166 15.51 11.95 8.28
N THR A 167 14.77 11.11 7.55
CA THR A 167 13.81 11.51 6.50
C THR A 167 12.44 10.84 6.71
N GLY A 168 11.39 11.36 6.06
CA GLY A 168 10.06 10.72 6.01
C GLY A 168 9.52 10.33 7.39
N ALA A 169 9.06 9.07 7.51
CA ALA A 169 8.54 8.53 8.77
C ALA A 169 9.55 8.63 9.93
N ASN A 170 10.83 8.30 9.69
CA ASN A 170 11.85 8.34 10.75
C ASN A 170 12.04 9.76 11.29
N ARG A 171 12.02 10.78 10.42
CA ARG A 171 12.08 12.19 10.86
C ARG A 171 10.92 12.51 11.81
N VAL A 172 9.71 12.10 11.45
CA VAL A 172 8.51 12.34 12.28
C VAL A 172 8.62 11.62 13.62
N ASP A 173 9.11 10.38 13.64
CA ASP A 173 9.33 9.60 14.86
C ASP A 173 10.37 10.24 15.80
N LEU A 174 11.48 10.74 15.26
CA LEU A 174 12.47 11.51 16.02
C LEU A 174 11.85 12.80 16.59
N CYS A 175 11.01 13.50 15.81
CA CYS A 175 10.31 14.69 16.30
C CYS A 175 9.31 14.35 17.40
N ARG A 176 8.64 13.18 17.36
CA ARG A 176 7.79 12.71 18.46
C ARG A 176 8.58 12.54 19.75
N VAL A 177 9.75 11.90 19.67
CA VAL A 177 10.66 11.72 20.81
C VAL A 177 11.08 13.07 21.39
N LEU A 178 11.57 13.98 20.55
CA LEU A 178 12.02 15.31 20.97
C LEU A 178 10.87 16.15 21.57
N ALA A 179 9.66 16.05 21.02
CA ALA A 179 8.49 16.76 21.53
C ALA A 179 8.11 16.28 22.93
N LEU A 180 7.96 14.96 23.14
CA LEU A 180 7.60 14.42 24.45
C LEU A 180 8.70 14.64 25.50
N ARG A 181 9.98 14.49 25.12
CA ARG A 181 11.12 14.87 25.97
C ARG A 181 11.11 16.36 26.33
N GLY A 182 10.65 17.21 25.42
CA GLY A 182 10.46 18.63 25.66
C GLY A 182 9.34 18.93 26.65
N VAL A 183 8.20 18.22 26.55
CA VAL A 183 7.08 18.33 27.50
C VAL A 183 7.50 17.87 28.90
N LEU A 184 8.01 16.64 29.03
CA LEU A 184 8.34 16.03 30.32
C LEU A 184 9.46 16.78 31.05
N GLY A 185 10.52 17.14 30.31
CA GLY A 185 11.66 17.89 30.82
C GLY A 185 11.44 19.40 30.90
N LYS A 186 10.23 19.91 30.59
CA LYS A 186 9.88 21.34 30.57
C LYS A 186 10.89 22.18 29.77
N ALA A 187 11.33 21.67 28.62
CA ALA A 187 12.37 22.23 27.78
C ALA A 187 11.75 22.88 26.52
N PRO A 188 11.44 24.20 26.54
CA PRO A 188 10.75 24.87 25.43
C PRO A 188 11.55 24.86 24.12
N ALA A 189 12.88 24.83 24.19
CA ALA A 189 13.76 24.74 23.02
C ALA A 189 13.64 23.38 22.30
N LYS A 190 13.47 22.28 23.05
CA LYS A 190 13.27 20.94 22.47
C LYS A 190 11.93 20.83 21.75
N LEU A 191 10.87 21.45 22.30
CA LEU A 191 9.56 21.55 21.64
C LEU A 191 9.63 22.38 20.36
N ALA A 192 10.32 23.52 20.39
CA ALA A 192 10.54 24.34 19.18
C ALA A 192 11.33 23.56 18.12
N LEU A 193 12.41 22.88 18.51
CA LEU A 193 13.19 22.03 17.62
C LEU A 193 12.34 20.93 16.99
N ALA A 194 11.55 20.20 17.78
CA ALA A 194 10.68 19.15 17.30
C ALA A 194 9.64 19.67 16.29
N ARG A 195 9.02 20.83 16.57
CA ARG A 195 8.09 21.49 15.65
C ARG A 195 8.78 21.86 14.34
N ASP A 196 9.92 22.55 14.42
CA ASP A 196 10.61 23.12 13.24
C ASP A 196 11.22 22.01 12.38
N ALA A 197 11.69 20.92 13.00
CA ALA A 197 12.27 19.76 12.33
C ALA A 197 11.26 18.94 11.51
N LEU A 198 9.94 19.19 11.65
CA LEU A 198 8.92 18.60 10.77
C LEU A 198 8.86 19.28 9.40
N SER A 199 9.23 20.56 9.29
CA SER A 199 9.07 21.38 8.08
C SER A 199 9.64 20.71 6.82
N PRO A 200 10.84 20.08 6.83
CA PRO A 200 11.39 19.41 5.66
C PRO A 200 10.63 18.14 5.20
N VAL A 201 9.72 17.59 6.01
CA VAL A 201 8.88 16.43 5.65
C VAL A 201 7.75 16.84 4.71
N PHE A 202 7.33 18.11 4.75
CA PHE A 202 6.11 18.57 4.09
C PHE A 202 6.19 18.76 2.58
N PRO A 203 7.30 19.30 2.00
CA PRO A 203 7.33 19.59 0.57
C PRO A 203 7.16 18.33 -0.28
N TYR A 204 6.51 18.49 -1.44
CA TYR A 204 6.50 17.44 -2.44
C TYR A 204 7.93 17.19 -2.97
N VAL A 205 8.25 15.92 -3.19
CA VAL A 205 9.48 15.49 -3.86
C VAL A 205 9.20 15.09 -5.31
N THR A 206 10.25 15.07 -6.12
CA THR A 206 10.22 14.59 -7.51
C THR A 206 11.04 13.32 -7.74
N SER A 207 11.75 12.87 -6.70
CA SER A 207 12.57 11.65 -6.68
C SER A 207 12.88 11.27 -5.23
N GLY A 208 13.10 9.98 -4.97
CA GLY A 208 13.42 9.48 -3.62
C GLY A 208 12.21 9.48 -2.68
N ASP A 209 12.50 9.59 -1.38
CA ASP A 209 11.52 9.43 -0.30
C ASP A 209 10.60 10.64 -0.15
N GLY A 210 9.31 10.38 0.10
CA GLY A 210 8.32 11.39 0.46
C GLY A 210 7.06 11.37 -0.40
N LEU A 211 6.25 12.41 -0.22
CA LEU A 211 5.03 12.66 -0.98
C LEU A 211 5.34 13.29 -2.33
N TYR A 212 4.69 12.83 -3.39
CA TYR A 212 4.75 13.43 -4.72
C TYR A 212 3.45 14.18 -5.01
N ALA A 213 3.52 15.17 -5.89
CA ALA A 213 2.36 16.00 -6.26
C ALA A 213 1.21 15.19 -6.89
N ASP A 214 1.50 14.03 -7.47
CA ASP A 214 0.50 13.12 -8.06
C ASP A 214 -0.18 12.19 -7.02
N GLY A 215 0.17 12.32 -5.74
CA GLY A 215 -0.31 11.47 -4.66
C GLY A 215 0.53 10.22 -4.40
N SER A 216 1.64 10.02 -5.13
CA SER A 216 2.56 8.93 -4.83
C SER A 216 3.24 9.14 -3.47
N PHE A 217 3.49 8.04 -2.77
CA PHE A 217 4.35 8.03 -1.59
C PHE A 217 5.40 6.94 -1.75
N VAL A 218 6.67 7.35 -1.70
CA VAL A 218 7.82 6.45 -1.82
C VAL A 218 8.63 6.50 -0.53
N GLN A 219 9.13 5.34 -0.11
CA GLN A 219 10.12 5.21 0.95
C GLN A 219 11.20 4.21 0.50
N HIS A 220 12.38 4.25 1.14
CA HIS A 220 13.53 3.43 0.77
C HIS A 220 13.92 3.65 -0.70
N THR A 221 13.84 4.91 -1.11
CA THR A 221 14.18 5.50 -2.41
C THR A 221 13.32 5.03 -3.59
N TYR A 222 12.88 3.77 -3.62
CA TYR A 222 12.30 3.13 -4.80
C TYR A 222 11.04 2.31 -4.52
N VAL A 223 10.53 2.29 -3.30
CA VAL A 223 9.44 1.39 -2.91
C VAL A 223 8.14 2.16 -2.66
N PRO A 224 7.03 1.82 -3.35
CA PRO A 224 5.71 2.42 -3.12
C PRO A 224 5.18 1.99 -1.75
N TYR A 225 4.96 2.95 -0.86
CA TYR A 225 4.92 2.66 0.58
C TYR A 225 3.79 3.32 1.39
N ALA A 226 2.77 3.89 0.73
CA ALA A 226 1.67 4.59 1.39
C ALA A 226 0.96 3.73 2.47
N GLY A 227 0.84 2.42 2.24
CA GLY A 227 0.12 1.48 3.10
C GLY A 227 0.87 1.03 4.37
N SER A 228 2.13 1.41 4.56
CA SER A 228 2.88 1.10 5.78
C SER A 228 3.81 2.23 6.23
N TYR A 229 4.95 2.50 5.58
CA TYR A 229 5.79 3.65 6.00
C TYR A 229 5.04 4.99 5.88
N GLY A 230 4.21 5.15 4.84
CA GLY A 230 3.33 6.30 4.72
C GLY A 230 2.31 6.37 5.86
N ALA A 231 1.81 5.23 6.33
CA ALA A 231 0.92 5.15 7.48
C ALA A 231 1.63 5.53 8.79
N VAL A 232 2.88 5.13 8.99
CA VAL A 232 3.72 5.55 10.14
C VAL A 232 3.91 7.07 10.12
N MET A 233 4.28 7.64 8.97
CA MET A 233 4.41 9.09 8.82
C MET A 233 3.10 9.82 9.14
N LEU A 234 1.97 9.35 8.59
CA LEU A 234 0.65 9.95 8.85
C LEU A 234 0.28 9.84 10.33
N GLY A 235 0.54 8.71 10.97
CA GLY A 235 0.29 8.49 12.39
C GLY A 235 1.07 9.47 13.27
N GLY A 236 2.38 9.56 13.09
CA GLY A 236 3.22 10.48 13.85
C GLY A 236 2.84 11.96 13.63
N LEU A 237 2.55 12.36 12.39
CA LEU A 237 2.12 13.73 12.08
C LEU A 237 0.73 14.04 12.66
N SER A 238 -0.21 13.11 12.59
CA SER A 238 -1.54 13.28 13.19
C SER A 238 -1.46 13.46 14.70
N LEU A 239 -0.56 12.73 15.36
CA LEU A 239 -0.31 12.85 16.79
C LEU A 239 0.34 14.19 17.14
N LEU A 240 1.42 14.57 16.45
CA LEU A 240 2.14 15.83 16.72
C LEU A 240 1.29 17.06 16.42
N PHE A 241 0.52 17.04 15.32
CA PHE A 241 -0.40 18.14 14.99
C PHE A 241 -1.52 18.25 16.01
N ALA A 242 -2.02 17.14 16.57
CA ALA A 242 -3.03 17.18 17.61
C ALA A 242 -2.45 17.59 18.97
N LEU A 243 -1.23 17.15 19.31
CA LEU A 243 -0.53 17.47 20.55
C LEU A 243 -0.22 18.97 20.65
N LEU A 244 0.30 19.56 19.58
CA LEU A 244 0.82 20.93 19.59
C LEU A 244 -0.25 21.99 19.29
N LYS A 245 -1.43 21.59 18.79
CA LYS A 245 -2.50 22.52 18.41
C LYS A 245 -2.96 23.38 19.60
N GLY A 246 -3.05 24.69 19.39
CA GLY A 246 -3.43 25.66 20.43
C GLY A 246 -2.35 25.97 21.46
N SER A 247 -1.17 25.34 21.38
CA SER A 247 -0.02 25.64 22.24
C SER A 247 0.88 26.73 21.62
N ALA A 248 1.86 27.22 22.39
CA ALA A 248 2.90 28.13 21.87
C ALA A 248 3.81 27.49 20.79
N TRP A 249 3.73 26.16 20.61
CA TRP A 249 4.49 25.39 19.63
C TRP A 249 3.61 24.77 18.54
N GLU A 250 2.41 25.30 18.30
CA GLU A 250 1.58 24.85 17.18
C GLU A 250 2.37 24.86 15.87
N VAL A 251 2.20 23.81 15.06
CA VAL A 251 2.79 23.72 13.72
C VAL A 251 2.08 24.71 12.80
N THR A 252 2.75 25.81 12.49
CA THR A 252 2.23 26.94 11.69
C THR A 252 2.81 27.02 10.27
N ASP A 253 3.79 26.18 9.93
CA ASP A 253 4.31 26.09 8.56
C ASP A 253 3.17 25.73 7.60
N SER A 254 2.98 26.57 6.57
CA SER A 254 2.00 26.37 5.51
C SER A 254 2.18 25.05 4.74
N GLY A 255 3.40 24.49 4.71
CA GLY A 255 3.70 23.19 4.12
C GLY A 255 2.87 22.05 4.72
N ARG A 256 2.41 22.19 5.98
CA ARG A 256 1.52 21.21 6.62
C ARG A 256 0.27 20.89 5.78
N GLN A 257 -0.18 21.82 4.91
CA GLN A 257 -1.30 21.60 4.01
C GLN A 257 -1.03 20.45 3.02
N VAL A 258 0.22 20.18 2.63
CA VAL A 258 0.59 19.03 1.79
C VAL A 258 0.25 17.70 2.49
N VAL A 259 0.47 17.64 3.80
CA VAL A 259 0.10 16.48 4.64
C VAL A 259 -1.41 16.35 4.72
N LEU A 260 -2.13 17.45 4.94
CA LEU A 260 -3.60 17.42 4.98
C LEU A 260 -4.18 16.96 3.64
N ASP A 261 -3.71 17.53 2.53
CA ASP A 261 -4.08 17.16 1.16
C ASP A 261 -3.80 15.68 0.85
N SER A 262 -2.75 15.10 1.45
CA SER A 262 -2.36 13.72 1.21
C SER A 262 -3.42 12.71 1.67
N VAL A 263 -4.29 13.06 2.62
CA VAL A 263 -5.43 12.20 3.03
C VAL A 263 -6.25 11.80 1.80
N GLU A 264 -6.66 12.78 0.99
CA GLU A 264 -7.50 12.57 -0.18
C GLU A 264 -6.69 12.20 -1.43
N LYS A 265 -5.43 12.65 -1.53
CA LYS A 265 -4.57 12.44 -2.72
C LYS A 265 -3.76 11.16 -2.69
N ALA A 266 -3.27 10.71 -1.53
CA ALA A 266 -2.30 9.64 -1.38
C ALA A 266 -2.83 8.42 -0.60
N TYR A 267 -3.64 8.62 0.44
CA TYR A 267 -4.11 7.53 1.30
C TYR A 267 -5.48 7.00 0.89
N ALA A 268 -6.51 7.86 0.86
CA ALA A 268 -7.88 7.46 0.51
C ALA A 268 -7.99 6.69 -0.82
N PRO A 269 -7.22 7.00 -1.88
CA PRO A 269 -7.25 6.22 -3.11
C PRO A 269 -6.82 4.76 -2.94
N PHE A 270 -6.09 4.38 -1.90
CA PHE A 270 -5.71 3.00 -1.60
C PHE A 270 -6.52 2.37 -0.47
N LEU A 271 -7.52 3.07 0.08
CA LEU A 271 -8.47 2.53 1.06
C LEU A 271 -9.76 2.10 0.39
N PHE A 272 -10.24 0.87 0.62
CA PHE A 272 -11.48 0.37 0.02
C PHE A 272 -12.24 -0.53 1.00
N ASN A 273 -13.37 -0.07 1.51
CA ASN A 273 -14.17 -0.84 2.48
C ASN A 273 -13.34 -1.32 3.69
N GLY A 274 -12.50 -0.44 4.25
CA GLY A 274 -11.70 -0.74 5.45
C GLY A 274 -10.26 -1.16 5.16
N LEU A 275 -9.99 -1.87 4.05
CA LEU A 275 -8.64 -2.34 3.70
C LEU A 275 -7.76 -1.29 3.04
N ALA A 276 -6.44 -1.42 3.24
CA ALA A 276 -5.40 -0.74 2.47
C ALA A 276 -4.81 -1.67 1.41
N MET A 277 -4.93 -1.30 0.14
CA MET A 277 -4.50 -2.12 -0.99
C MET A 277 -3.00 -2.48 -0.92
N ASP A 278 -2.68 -3.78 -1.01
CA ASP A 278 -1.32 -4.28 -0.81
C ASP A 278 -0.25 -3.81 -1.80
N ALA A 279 -0.68 -3.26 -2.95
CA ALA A 279 0.22 -2.69 -3.94
C ALA A 279 1.14 -1.58 -3.37
N VAL A 280 0.77 -0.97 -2.24
CA VAL A 280 1.53 0.11 -1.57
C VAL A 280 2.01 -0.27 -0.15
N SER A 281 2.04 -1.55 0.18
CA SER A 281 2.40 -2.04 1.53
C SER A 281 3.86 -2.50 1.64
N GLY A 282 4.58 -2.61 0.52
CA GLY A 282 5.96 -3.08 0.46
C GLY A 282 6.12 -4.47 1.10
N ARG A 283 7.16 -4.65 1.93
CA ARG A 283 7.41 -5.94 2.59
C ARG A 283 6.37 -6.32 3.65
N ALA A 284 5.55 -5.38 4.10
CA ALA A 284 4.57 -5.63 5.17
C ALA A 284 3.49 -6.66 4.78
N VAL A 285 3.33 -6.97 3.48
CA VAL A 285 2.42 -8.00 3.00
C VAL A 285 2.75 -9.40 3.53
N SER A 286 4.00 -9.64 3.94
CA SER A 286 4.43 -10.94 4.47
C SER A 286 4.33 -11.07 5.99
N ARG A 287 3.76 -10.09 6.70
CA ARG A 287 3.80 -10.09 8.18
C ARG A 287 2.88 -11.12 8.78
N GLY A 288 1.61 -11.19 8.39
CA GLY A 288 0.67 -12.15 8.98
C GLY A 288 0.74 -12.16 10.50
N VAL A 289 0.81 -13.34 11.11
CA VAL A 289 1.00 -13.48 12.57
C VAL A 289 2.49 -13.59 12.90
N GLN A 290 2.99 -12.71 13.79
CA GLN A 290 4.39 -12.67 14.21
C GLN A 290 4.64 -13.60 15.41
N LYS A 291 5.82 -14.24 15.49
CA LYS A 291 6.19 -15.12 16.63
C LYS A 291 6.18 -14.39 17.97
N THR A 292 6.53 -13.10 17.95
CA THR A 292 6.61 -12.24 19.13
C THR A 292 5.27 -11.64 19.53
N ASP A 293 4.21 -11.82 18.73
CA ASP A 293 2.88 -11.31 19.04
C ASP A 293 2.09 -12.35 19.86
N THR A 294 2.06 -12.14 21.17
CA THR A 294 1.36 -13.01 22.13
C THR A 294 -0.16 -12.99 21.95
N ARG A 295 -0.71 -12.01 21.23
CA ARG A 295 -2.15 -11.91 20.92
C ARG A 295 -2.51 -12.61 19.61
N ALA A 296 -1.51 -13.10 18.87
CA ALA A 296 -1.65 -13.75 17.57
C ALA A 296 -2.47 -12.93 16.55
N VAL A 297 -2.31 -11.60 16.54
CA VAL A 297 -3.05 -10.72 15.63
C VAL A 297 -2.45 -10.81 14.23
N ARG A 298 -3.26 -11.25 13.27
CA ARG A 298 -2.84 -11.37 11.87
C ARG A 298 -2.77 -10.01 11.18
N GLN A 299 -1.57 -9.58 10.81
CA GLN A 299 -1.36 -8.37 10.03
C GLN A 299 -1.71 -8.57 8.54
N ASP A 300 -2.91 -8.16 8.16
CA ASP A 300 -3.42 -8.17 6.79
C ASP A 300 -3.74 -6.76 6.26
N ASP A 301 -4.26 -6.68 5.03
CA ASP A 301 -4.60 -5.44 4.33
C ASP A 301 -5.70 -4.65 5.06
N HIS A 302 -6.67 -5.34 5.67
CA HIS A 302 -7.69 -4.75 6.53
C HIS A 302 -7.09 -4.07 7.75
N LEU A 303 -6.30 -4.80 8.55
CA LEU A 303 -5.73 -4.22 9.77
C LEU A 303 -4.77 -3.04 9.48
N ARG A 304 -4.05 -3.07 8.34
CA ARG A 304 -3.29 -1.91 7.87
C ARG A 304 -4.20 -0.72 7.55
N GLY A 305 -5.30 -0.96 6.85
CA GLY A 305 -6.30 0.06 6.53
C GLY A 305 -6.94 0.67 7.77
N HIS A 306 -7.28 -0.13 8.78
CA HIS A 306 -7.83 0.37 10.05
C HIS A 306 -6.89 1.36 10.75
N GLY A 307 -5.58 1.05 10.77
CA GLY A 307 -4.56 1.95 11.30
C GLY A 307 -4.54 3.30 10.57
N ILE A 308 -4.59 3.28 9.25
CA ILE A 308 -4.63 4.51 8.43
C ILE A 308 -5.91 5.30 8.70
N ILE A 309 -7.06 4.63 8.74
CA ILE A 309 -8.37 5.26 8.99
C ILE A 309 -8.40 5.92 10.38
N ALA A 310 -7.83 5.26 11.41
CA ALA A 310 -7.67 5.84 12.74
C ALA A 310 -6.77 7.09 12.72
N CYS A 311 -5.71 7.10 11.92
CA CYS A 311 -4.85 8.27 11.74
C CYS A 311 -5.59 9.43 11.06
N VAL A 312 -6.43 9.15 10.05
CA VAL A 312 -7.28 10.17 9.39
C VAL A 312 -8.24 10.79 10.40
N ALA A 313 -8.90 9.98 11.24
CA ALA A 313 -9.80 10.48 12.29
C ALA A 313 -9.07 11.34 13.33
N LEU A 314 -7.81 11.00 13.68
CA LEU A 314 -6.99 11.84 14.56
C LEU A 314 -6.58 13.15 13.89
N LEU A 315 -6.11 13.11 12.64
CA LEU A 315 -5.66 14.28 11.90
C LEU A 315 -6.80 15.28 11.64
N ALA A 316 -8.03 14.79 11.47
CA ALA A 316 -9.24 15.62 11.29
C ALA A 316 -9.43 16.66 12.41
N ARG A 317 -8.92 16.40 13.63
CA ARG A 317 -8.96 17.37 14.74
C ARG A 317 -8.07 18.59 14.52
N SER A 318 -7.07 18.49 13.66
CA SER A 318 -6.13 19.56 13.32
C SER A 318 -6.39 20.18 11.95
N ALA A 319 -7.34 19.65 11.18
CA ALA A 319 -7.73 20.16 9.87
C ALA A 319 -8.70 21.35 9.94
N SER A 320 -8.96 21.97 8.79
CA SER A 320 -10.07 22.95 8.65
C SER A 320 -11.43 22.27 8.84
N ALA A 321 -12.47 23.06 9.14
CA ALA A 321 -13.82 22.52 9.28
C ALA A 321 -14.30 21.77 8.02
N ALA A 322 -13.98 22.29 6.83
CA ALA A 322 -14.38 21.67 5.56
C ALA A 322 -13.68 20.33 5.32
N GLU A 323 -12.36 20.24 5.59
CA GLU A 323 -11.61 18.99 5.51
C GLU A 323 -12.13 17.98 6.53
N ARG A 324 -12.29 18.40 7.78
CA ARG A 324 -12.81 17.57 8.86
C ARG A 324 -14.13 16.92 8.48
N THR A 325 -15.11 17.68 7.98
CA THR A 325 -16.41 17.12 7.56
C THR A 325 -16.27 16.09 6.44
N ARG A 326 -15.42 16.33 5.43
CA ARG A 326 -15.18 15.34 4.36
C ARG A 326 -14.54 14.08 4.90
N TRP A 327 -13.57 14.22 5.80
CA TRP A 327 -12.81 13.09 6.33
C TRP A 327 -13.63 12.24 7.31
N GLU A 328 -14.43 12.87 8.17
CA GLU A 328 -15.40 12.17 9.02
C GLU A 328 -16.42 11.39 8.17
N GLY A 329 -16.87 11.97 7.04
CA GLY A 329 -17.71 11.27 6.08
C GLY A 329 -17.02 10.06 5.44
N MET A 330 -15.76 10.17 5.04
CA MET A 330 -14.98 9.04 4.53
C MET A 330 -14.79 7.94 5.58
N VAL A 331 -14.37 8.31 6.80
CA VAL A 331 -14.20 7.39 7.94
C VAL A 331 -15.49 6.62 8.23
N LYS A 332 -16.63 7.31 8.32
CA LYS A 332 -17.95 6.69 8.45
C LYS A 332 -18.28 5.73 7.32
N GLY A 333 -17.94 6.12 6.09
CA GLY A 333 -18.13 5.29 4.91
C GLY A 333 -17.37 3.97 4.99
N TRP A 334 -16.09 4.03 5.37
CA TRP A 334 -15.27 2.83 5.54
C TRP A 334 -15.75 1.95 6.70
N ILE A 335 -16.09 2.55 7.84
CA ILE A 335 -16.71 1.82 8.98
C ILE A 335 -17.95 1.06 8.53
N ALA A 336 -18.82 1.69 7.74
CA ALA A 336 -20.09 1.10 7.32
C ALA A 336 -19.94 -0.04 6.30
N ARG A 337 -18.83 -0.09 5.54
CA ARG A 337 -18.64 -1.04 4.43
C ARG A 337 -17.63 -2.14 4.72
N ASP A 338 -16.92 -2.06 5.84
CA ASP A 338 -15.97 -3.09 6.24
C ASP A 338 -16.68 -4.32 6.85
N HIS A 339 -17.23 -5.14 5.96
CA HIS A 339 -17.99 -6.32 6.33
C HIS A 339 -17.12 -7.55 6.56
N TYR A 340 -15.87 -7.55 6.05
CA TYR A 340 -14.96 -8.67 6.21
C TYR A 340 -14.22 -8.61 7.56
N SER A 341 -13.78 -7.43 7.98
CA SER A 341 -13.04 -7.22 9.23
C SER A 341 -13.55 -5.99 9.97
N PRO A 342 -14.70 -6.05 10.67
CA PRO A 342 -15.37 -4.86 11.21
C PRO A 342 -14.45 -3.90 11.98
N LEU A 343 -14.30 -2.69 11.44
CA LEU A 343 -13.31 -1.71 11.91
C LEU A 343 -13.46 -1.36 13.41
N LEU A 344 -14.70 -1.17 13.89
CA LEU A 344 -14.98 -0.78 15.28
C LEU A 344 -14.64 -1.87 16.30
N THR A 345 -14.47 -3.12 15.88
CA THR A 345 -14.01 -4.21 16.76
C THR A 345 -12.59 -4.66 16.44
N SER A 346 -11.85 -3.86 15.66
CA SER A 346 -10.53 -4.26 15.16
C SER A 346 -9.56 -4.67 16.28
N PRO A 347 -8.91 -5.85 16.18
CA PRO A 347 -7.91 -6.27 17.16
C PRO A 347 -6.63 -5.42 17.13
N ALA A 348 -6.34 -4.76 16.00
CA ALA A 348 -5.16 -3.92 15.81
C ALA A 348 -5.27 -2.54 16.48
N LEU A 349 -6.47 -2.09 16.83
CA LEU A 349 -6.70 -0.75 17.39
C LEU A 349 -6.84 -0.79 18.91
N GLY A 350 -6.15 0.13 19.59
CA GLY A 350 -6.33 0.38 21.02
C GLY A 350 -7.57 1.23 21.32
N VAL A 351 -7.92 1.31 22.61
CA VAL A 351 -9.11 2.03 23.12
C VAL A 351 -9.19 3.48 22.61
N ALA A 352 -8.08 4.20 22.61
CA ALA A 352 -8.03 5.60 22.17
C ALA A 352 -8.41 5.81 20.69
N ALA A 353 -8.02 4.88 19.83
CA ALA A 353 -8.37 4.93 18.41
C ALA A 353 -9.84 4.58 18.22
N LEU A 354 -10.32 3.53 18.89
CA LEU A 354 -11.70 3.06 18.78
C LEU A 354 -12.70 4.07 19.32
N ALA A 355 -12.44 4.68 20.48
CA ALA A 355 -13.31 5.72 21.04
C ALA A 355 -13.49 6.88 20.06
N ARG A 356 -12.42 7.29 19.37
CA ARG A 356 -12.47 8.34 18.35
C ARG A 356 -13.23 7.92 17.10
N LEU A 357 -13.10 6.66 16.69
CA LEU A 357 -13.81 6.12 15.55
C LEU A 357 -15.31 5.98 15.85
N GLU A 358 -15.68 5.58 17.06
CA GLU A 358 -17.07 5.58 17.52
C GLU A 358 -17.65 6.99 17.63
N GLU A 359 -16.89 7.95 18.19
CA GLU A 359 -17.26 9.37 18.17
C GLU A 359 -17.52 9.85 16.73
N THR A 360 -16.62 9.51 15.82
CA THR A 360 -16.77 9.84 14.40
C THR A 360 -17.99 9.15 13.80
N ALA A 361 -18.25 7.88 14.11
CA ALA A 361 -19.40 7.11 13.64
C ALA A 361 -20.74 7.69 14.12
N GLY A 362 -20.79 8.14 15.38
CA GLY A 362 -21.94 8.81 15.99
C GLY A 362 -22.11 10.28 15.62
N GLY A 363 -21.11 10.89 14.96
CA GLY A 363 -21.12 12.31 14.58
C GLY A 363 -22.17 12.68 13.52
N PRO A 364 -22.27 13.96 13.12
CA PRO A 364 -23.31 14.43 12.18
C PRO A 364 -22.98 14.20 10.69
N ALA A 365 -21.71 13.94 10.32
CA ALA A 365 -21.32 13.75 8.93
C ALA A 365 -22.03 12.53 8.30
N ALA A 366 -22.41 12.62 7.02
CA ALA A 366 -22.99 11.50 6.29
C ALA A 366 -21.87 10.54 5.81
N PRO A 367 -22.09 9.21 5.83
CA PRO A 367 -21.13 8.25 5.30
C PRO A 367 -20.91 8.49 3.80
N SER A 368 -19.67 8.73 3.40
CA SER A 368 -19.31 8.94 2.00
C SER A 368 -19.17 7.60 1.27
N PRO A 369 -19.69 7.46 0.04
CA PRO A 369 -19.45 6.27 -0.78
C PRO A 369 -17.99 6.23 -1.25
N GLU A 370 -17.54 5.07 -1.72
CA GLU A 370 -16.28 4.97 -2.46
C GLU A 370 -16.37 5.83 -3.75
N PRO A 371 -15.38 6.70 -4.03
CA PRO A 371 -15.44 7.53 -5.22
C PRO A 371 -15.25 6.68 -6.47
N THR A 372 -16.13 6.83 -7.46
CA THR A 372 -15.92 6.25 -8.79
C THR A 372 -14.89 7.07 -9.57
N GLY A 373 -14.00 6.39 -10.29
CA GLY A 373 -13.02 7.03 -11.17
C GLY A 373 -11.71 6.26 -11.30
N HIS A 374 -10.74 6.89 -11.92
CA HIS A 374 -9.38 6.38 -12.06
C HIS A 374 -8.37 7.37 -11.47
N ARG A 375 -7.42 6.86 -10.69
CA ARG A 375 -6.28 7.60 -10.16
C ARG A 375 -5.00 6.91 -10.61
N LEU A 376 -4.19 7.63 -11.36
CA LEU A 376 -2.88 7.17 -11.80
C LEU A 376 -1.82 7.84 -10.92
N PHE A 377 -0.84 7.07 -10.45
CA PHE A 377 0.27 7.51 -9.61
C PHE A 377 1.60 7.25 -10.32
N PRO A 378 1.94 8.04 -11.36
CA PRO A 378 3.15 7.81 -12.13
C PRO A 378 4.41 7.81 -11.27
N GLY A 379 4.49 8.63 -10.22
CA GLY A 379 5.63 8.75 -9.30
C GLY A 379 6.05 7.41 -8.68
N MET A 380 5.10 6.52 -8.45
CA MET A 380 5.32 5.20 -7.84
C MET A 380 4.83 4.00 -8.66
N ASP A 381 4.56 4.19 -9.96
CA ASP A 381 4.15 3.13 -10.88
C ASP A 381 2.92 2.33 -10.37
N ARG A 382 1.91 3.06 -9.87
CA ARG A 382 0.63 2.49 -9.41
C ARG A 382 -0.55 3.10 -10.13
N ALA A 383 -1.65 2.35 -10.22
CA ALA A 383 -2.95 2.88 -10.63
C ALA A 383 -4.04 2.28 -9.76
N VAL A 384 -5.07 3.06 -9.47
CA VAL A 384 -6.30 2.59 -8.83
C VAL A 384 -7.49 2.96 -9.69
N HIS A 385 -8.40 2.02 -9.86
CA HIS A 385 -9.63 2.21 -10.60
C HIS A 385 -10.81 1.70 -9.78
N ARG A 386 -11.83 2.54 -9.64
CA ARG A 386 -13.06 2.25 -8.89
C ARG A 386 -14.26 2.48 -9.79
N ARG A 387 -15.18 1.52 -9.77
CA ARG A 387 -16.50 1.60 -10.40
C ARG A 387 -17.55 1.17 -9.37
N PRO A 388 -18.84 1.43 -9.61
CA PRO A 388 -19.88 0.89 -8.73
C PRO A 388 -19.70 -0.63 -8.54
N GLY A 389 -19.57 -1.07 -7.29
CA GLY A 389 -19.45 -2.47 -6.93
C GLY A 389 -18.04 -3.06 -6.84
N TRP A 390 -17.00 -2.37 -7.31
CA TRP A 390 -15.64 -2.95 -7.31
C TRP A 390 -14.50 -1.92 -7.42
N ALA A 391 -13.32 -2.36 -7.00
CA ALA A 391 -12.07 -1.62 -7.15
C ALA A 391 -10.97 -2.53 -7.69
N ALA A 392 -10.02 -1.96 -8.43
CA ALA A 392 -8.81 -2.62 -8.89
C ALA A 392 -7.58 -1.74 -8.64
N SER A 393 -6.45 -2.38 -8.34
CA SER A 393 -5.15 -1.74 -8.16
C SER A 393 -4.12 -2.43 -9.05
N LEU A 394 -3.33 -1.65 -9.78
CA LEU A 394 -2.28 -2.15 -10.66
C LEU A 394 -0.91 -1.80 -10.07
N SER A 395 -0.07 -2.83 -9.93
CA SER A 395 1.31 -2.72 -9.46
C SER A 395 2.30 -2.99 -10.59
N MET A 396 3.13 -1.99 -10.90
CA MET A 396 4.16 -2.05 -11.94
C MET A 396 5.55 -1.72 -11.35
N ALA A 397 6.59 -1.88 -12.15
CA ALA A 397 7.97 -1.56 -11.79
C ALA A 397 8.70 -0.98 -13.00
N SER A 398 9.67 -0.09 -12.75
CA SER A 398 10.49 0.61 -13.76
C SER A 398 11.89 0.89 -13.23
N LYS A 399 12.73 1.61 -13.97
CA LYS A 399 14.02 2.08 -13.44
C LYS A 399 13.89 2.97 -12.19
N ARG A 400 12.68 3.48 -11.90
CA ARG A 400 12.36 4.36 -10.76
C ARG A 400 11.85 3.58 -9.56
N ILE A 401 11.21 2.44 -9.79
CA ILE A 401 10.44 1.70 -8.79
C ILE A 401 10.82 0.22 -8.84
N THR A 402 11.17 -0.33 -7.67
CA THR A 402 11.61 -1.72 -7.54
C THR A 402 10.53 -2.73 -7.98
N TYR A 403 10.97 -3.94 -8.35
CA TYR A 403 10.06 -5.08 -8.52
C TYR A 403 9.27 -5.38 -7.25
N TYR A 404 9.97 -5.38 -6.11
CA TYR A 404 9.46 -5.64 -4.77
C TYR A 404 10.52 -5.23 -3.74
N GLU A 405 10.17 -5.25 -2.45
CA GLU A 405 11.15 -5.13 -1.37
C GLU A 405 11.14 -6.38 -0.50
N ASN A 406 12.33 -6.92 -0.22
CA ASN A 406 12.60 -7.78 0.93
C ASN A 406 13.65 -7.10 1.83
N GLY A 407 13.69 -7.48 3.10
CA GLY A 407 14.61 -6.92 4.10
C GLY A 407 14.24 -7.41 5.49
N ASN A 408 15.21 -7.54 6.40
CA ASN A 408 15.02 -8.11 7.74
C ASN A 408 14.36 -9.51 7.74
N GLY A 409 14.58 -10.31 6.69
CA GLY A 409 13.93 -11.61 6.53
C GLY A 409 12.44 -11.55 6.16
N GLU A 410 11.89 -10.37 5.86
CA GLU A 410 10.50 -10.18 5.39
C GLU A 410 10.40 -10.24 3.85
N ASN A 411 9.24 -10.68 3.35
CA ASN A 411 8.76 -10.67 1.97
C ASN A 411 9.66 -11.38 0.96
N LEU A 412 10.19 -12.54 1.34
CA LEU A 412 11.26 -13.24 0.61
C LEU A 412 10.89 -13.65 -0.82
N ARG A 413 9.59 -13.82 -1.13
CA ARG A 413 9.11 -14.45 -2.38
C ARG A 413 8.20 -13.60 -3.26
N ALA A 414 7.95 -12.33 -2.94
CA ALA A 414 7.06 -11.47 -3.74
C ALA A 414 7.74 -10.86 -4.99
N TRP A 415 8.70 -11.57 -5.59
CA TRP A 415 9.56 -11.12 -6.70
C TRP A 415 8.79 -10.48 -7.86
N HIS A 416 7.61 -11.00 -8.15
CA HIS A 416 6.80 -10.60 -9.31
C HIS A 416 5.66 -9.63 -8.98
N SER A 417 5.59 -9.10 -7.76
CA SER A 417 4.53 -8.16 -7.34
C SER A 417 4.53 -6.84 -8.14
N GLY A 418 5.69 -6.45 -8.73
CA GLY A 418 5.82 -5.34 -9.67
C GLY A 418 5.75 -5.72 -11.16
N SER A 419 5.47 -6.98 -11.50
CA SER A 419 5.42 -7.47 -12.90
C SER A 419 4.06 -7.27 -13.58
N GLY A 420 3.35 -6.19 -13.23
CA GLY A 420 2.00 -5.90 -13.71
C GLY A 420 0.94 -6.68 -12.94
N MET A 421 1.11 -6.81 -11.61
CA MET A 421 0.13 -7.50 -10.77
C MET A 421 -1.16 -6.66 -10.70
N LEU A 422 -2.28 -7.27 -11.06
CA LEU A 422 -3.60 -6.65 -11.07
C LEU A 422 -4.44 -7.19 -9.93
N TYR A 423 -4.52 -6.41 -8.86
CA TYR A 423 -5.38 -6.66 -7.71
C TYR A 423 -6.79 -6.20 -8.02
N TRP A 424 -7.80 -6.90 -7.51
CA TRP A 424 -9.18 -6.41 -7.54
C TRP A 424 -10.02 -7.00 -6.40
N TRP A 425 -11.02 -6.23 -5.98
CA TRP A 425 -11.96 -6.52 -4.90
C TRP A 425 -13.39 -6.17 -5.34
N GLY A 426 -14.36 -6.94 -4.85
CA GLY A 426 -15.76 -6.54 -4.85
C GLY A 426 -16.09 -5.73 -3.59
N ASP A 427 -17.18 -4.96 -3.66
CA ASP A 427 -17.67 -4.21 -2.52
C ASP A 427 -18.24 -5.12 -1.42
N THR A 428 -19.09 -6.07 -1.78
CA THR A 428 -19.74 -7.03 -0.87
C THR A 428 -19.31 -8.48 -1.12
N PHE A 429 -18.33 -8.69 -2.00
CA PHE A 429 -17.81 -10.02 -2.36
C PHE A 429 -16.29 -9.97 -2.52
N ALA A 430 -15.60 -11.08 -2.23
CA ALA A 430 -14.14 -11.19 -2.35
C ALA A 430 -13.35 -10.06 -1.66
N ASN A 431 -13.90 -9.42 -0.61
CA ASN A 431 -13.23 -8.31 0.07
C ASN A 431 -12.05 -8.76 0.95
N GLY A 432 -12.06 -10.03 1.41
CA GLY A 432 -10.94 -10.69 2.10
C GLY A 432 -9.93 -11.39 1.18
N GLN A 433 -9.95 -11.10 -0.13
CA GLN A 433 -9.19 -11.82 -1.16
C GLN A 433 -7.69 -11.95 -0.86
N TYR A 434 -7.07 -10.89 -0.33
CA TYR A 434 -5.64 -10.82 -0.03
C TYR A 434 -5.36 -10.89 1.48
N SER A 435 -6.40 -10.88 2.31
CA SER A 435 -6.34 -11.00 3.77
C SER A 435 -6.32 -12.45 4.24
N ASP A 436 -7.08 -13.31 3.54
CA ASP A 436 -7.32 -14.70 3.97
C ASP A 436 -6.17 -15.65 3.64
N ASP A 437 -5.01 -15.44 4.27
CA ASP A 437 -3.77 -16.24 4.08
C ASP A 437 -3.36 -16.38 2.60
N PHE A 438 -3.61 -15.34 1.80
CA PHE A 438 -3.20 -15.30 0.40
C PHE A 438 -1.68 -15.39 0.25
N TRP A 439 -0.95 -14.47 0.89
CA TRP A 439 0.49 -14.35 0.75
C TRP A 439 1.30 -15.60 1.11
N PRO A 440 1.02 -16.34 2.22
CA PRO A 440 1.76 -17.56 2.54
C PRO A 440 1.40 -18.75 1.65
N THR A 441 0.28 -18.73 0.91
CA THR A 441 -0.21 -19.91 0.17
C THR A 441 -0.23 -19.73 -1.35
N VAL A 442 -0.16 -18.50 -1.86
CA VAL A 442 -0.19 -18.22 -3.31
C VAL A 442 1.06 -18.76 -4.02
N ASP A 443 0.93 -19.00 -5.32
CA ASP A 443 2.10 -19.22 -6.18
C ASP A 443 2.84 -17.90 -6.43
N PRO A 444 4.07 -17.73 -5.92
CA PRO A 444 4.79 -16.47 -6.13
C PRO A 444 5.10 -16.22 -7.62
N CYS A 445 5.15 -17.28 -8.44
CA CYS A 445 5.33 -17.20 -9.89
C CYS A 445 4.01 -17.06 -10.66
N ARG A 446 2.83 -17.10 -10.00
CA ARG A 446 1.52 -16.87 -10.63
C ARG A 446 0.68 -15.82 -9.92
N LEU A 447 1.26 -14.66 -9.63
CA LEU A 447 0.49 -13.52 -9.11
C LEU A 447 -0.48 -12.99 -10.20
N PRO A 448 -1.73 -12.61 -9.85
CA PRO A 448 -2.77 -12.25 -10.81
C PRO A 448 -2.35 -11.08 -11.70
N GLY A 449 -2.59 -11.18 -13.01
CA GLY A 449 -2.25 -10.15 -14.00
C GLY A 449 -0.79 -10.16 -14.50
N THR A 450 0.12 -10.82 -13.79
CA THR A 450 1.56 -10.77 -14.11
C THR A 450 1.90 -11.52 -15.39
N THR A 451 3.05 -11.16 -15.99
CA THR A 451 3.77 -12.03 -16.93
C THR A 451 5.11 -12.36 -16.30
N ALA A 452 5.46 -13.63 -16.17
CA ALA A 452 6.66 -14.07 -15.45
C ALA A 452 7.29 -15.29 -16.10
N SER A 453 8.62 -15.37 -15.99
CA SER A 453 9.39 -16.57 -16.29
C SER A 453 9.20 -17.59 -15.18
N ARG A 454 9.17 -18.88 -15.52
CA ARG A 454 9.17 -20.00 -14.56
C ARG A 454 10.57 -20.37 -14.08
N LYS A 455 11.58 -19.58 -14.45
CA LYS A 455 12.93 -19.66 -13.89
C LYS A 455 12.85 -19.65 -12.35
N PRO A 456 13.40 -20.66 -11.65
CA PRO A 456 13.47 -20.64 -10.20
C PRO A 456 14.27 -19.43 -9.71
N LEU A 457 13.75 -18.75 -8.69
CA LEU A 457 14.41 -17.63 -8.01
C LEU A 457 14.67 -18.02 -6.57
N ALA A 458 15.80 -17.57 -6.01
CA ALA A 458 16.11 -17.75 -4.61
C ALA A 458 15.28 -16.81 -3.73
N ASP A 459 15.08 -17.17 -2.46
CA ASP A 459 14.50 -16.27 -1.47
C ASP A 459 15.34 -14.98 -1.40
N GLY A 460 14.69 -13.82 -1.52
CA GLY A 460 15.37 -12.52 -1.55
C GLY A 460 16.09 -12.17 -2.87
N GLU A 461 15.89 -12.94 -3.95
CA GLU A 461 16.50 -12.67 -5.26
C GLU A 461 16.33 -11.21 -5.70
N GLY A 462 17.41 -10.61 -6.23
CA GLY A 462 17.45 -9.19 -6.58
C GLY A 462 17.93 -8.26 -5.46
N GLY A 463 18.26 -8.79 -4.29
CA GLY A 463 18.82 -8.03 -3.17
C GLY A 463 17.77 -7.34 -2.30
N THR A 464 18.21 -6.84 -1.15
CA THR A 464 17.34 -6.22 -0.13
C THR A 464 17.03 -4.75 -0.45
N TRP A 465 16.05 -4.17 0.25
CA TRP A 465 15.76 -2.73 0.25
C TRP A 465 15.46 -2.12 -1.13
N GLY A 466 14.83 -2.91 -1.99
CA GLY A 466 14.42 -2.48 -3.34
C GLY A 466 15.58 -2.29 -4.31
N ALA A 467 16.71 -2.96 -4.11
CA ALA A 467 17.90 -2.84 -4.94
C ALA A 467 17.65 -3.14 -6.43
N ALA A 468 16.95 -4.25 -6.73
CA ALA A 468 16.66 -4.64 -8.10
C ALA A 468 15.51 -3.83 -8.71
N ARG A 469 15.83 -3.08 -9.77
CA ARG A 469 14.86 -2.35 -10.59
C ARG A 469 14.99 -2.80 -12.05
N PRO A 470 13.87 -2.94 -12.80
CA PRO A 470 13.96 -3.22 -14.21
C PRO A 470 14.58 -2.02 -14.94
N ASP A 471 15.55 -2.27 -15.81
CA ASP A 471 16.12 -1.25 -16.69
C ASP A 471 15.18 -0.95 -17.86
N VAL A 472 14.04 -0.34 -17.53
CA VAL A 472 12.98 0.06 -18.46
C VAL A 472 12.41 1.41 -18.01
N ARG A 473 12.03 2.23 -18.99
CA ARG A 473 11.54 3.60 -18.75
C ARG A 473 10.05 3.76 -18.98
N TRP A 474 9.52 3.13 -20.02
CA TRP A 474 8.13 3.27 -20.43
C TRP A 474 7.24 2.48 -19.48
N VAL A 475 6.78 3.14 -18.41
CA VAL A 475 5.83 2.64 -17.42
C VAL A 475 4.99 3.82 -16.96
N GLY A 476 3.67 3.72 -17.08
CA GLY A 476 2.75 4.82 -16.80
C GLY A 476 1.51 4.74 -17.69
N GLY A 477 0.85 5.88 -17.92
CA GLY A 477 -0.39 5.91 -18.69
C GLY A 477 -1.00 7.31 -18.80
N ALA A 478 -2.17 7.39 -19.43
CA ALA A 478 -2.99 8.59 -19.53
C ALA A 478 -4.40 8.32 -19.00
N THR A 479 -4.97 9.31 -18.29
CA THR A 479 -6.31 9.21 -17.70
C THR A 479 -7.08 10.52 -17.76
N ASP A 480 -8.38 10.44 -18.04
CA ASP A 480 -9.28 11.60 -17.88
C ASP A 480 -9.79 11.78 -16.44
N GLY A 481 -9.44 10.86 -15.53
CA GLY A 481 -9.93 10.77 -14.15
C GLY A 481 -11.09 9.78 -13.98
N THR A 482 -11.66 9.27 -15.07
CA THR A 482 -12.73 8.24 -15.09
C THR A 482 -12.20 6.93 -15.64
N TYR A 483 -11.58 6.98 -16.81
CA TYR A 483 -11.02 5.86 -17.56
C TYR A 483 -9.51 6.06 -17.77
N ALA A 484 -8.81 5.01 -18.19
CA ALA A 484 -7.37 5.10 -18.42
C ALA A 484 -6.85 4.11 -19.45
N ALA A 485 -5.78 4.52 -20.13
CA ALA A 485 -4.85 3.64 -20.82
C ALA A 485 -3.55 3.61 -20.01
N VAL A 486 -3.15 2.44 -19.53
CA VAL A 486 -1.95 2.25 -18.69
C VAL A 486 -1.11 1.13 -19.30
N GLY A 487 0.22 1.21 -19.19
CA GLY A 487 1.08 0.14 -19.66
C GLY A 487 2.43 0.08 -18.96
N GLN A 488 3.04 -1.09 -19.08
CA GLN A 488 4.36 -1.42 -18.58
C GLN A 488 5.18 -2.08 -19.68
N TYR A 489 6.33 -1.51 -20.00
CA TYR A 489 7.40 -2.27 -20.62
C TYR A 489 8.05 -3.11 -19.53
N LEU A 490 7.71 -4.39 -19.50
CA LEU A 490 8.20 -5.34 -18.52
C LEU A 490 9.57 -5.87 -18.93
N LYS A 491 10.49 -5.93 -17.96
CA LYS A 491 11.68 -6.78 -17.94
C LYS A 491 11.59 -7.67 -16.70
N GLY A 492 11.85 -8.97 -16.80
CA GLY A 492 11.76 -9.88 -15.66
C GLY A 492 12.93 -9.73 -14.68
N LEU A 493 12.67 -9.90 -13.37
CA LEU A 493 13.71 -9.99 -12.35
C LEU A 493 14.61 -11.20 -12.64
N SER A 494 15.93 -10.98 -12.69
CA SER A 494 16.96 -12.01 -12.95
C SER A 494 16.62 -12.93 -14.13
N SER A 495 15.95 -12.37 -15.14
CA SER A 495 15.36 -13.08 -16.27
C SER A 495 15.58 -12.29 -17.56
N THR A 496 15.69 -13.01 -18.67
CA THR A 496 15.74 -12.43 -20.02
C THR A 496 14.36 -12.00 -20.53
N LEU A 497 13.29 -12.27 -19.77
CA LEU A 497 11.92 -11.95 -20.14
C LEU A 497 11.74 -10.47 -20.44
N LEU A 498 11.17 -10.18 -21.61
CA LEU A 498 10.64 -8.88 -22.02
C LEU A 498 9.17 -9.03 -22.43
N ALA A 499 8.35 -8.02 -22.10
CA ALA A 499 6.97 -7.97 -22.58
C ALA A 499 6.43 -6.53 -22.61
N LYS A 500 5.44 -6.29 -23.47
CA LYS A 500 4.62 -5.08 -23.52
C LYS A 500 3.24 -5.39 -22.96
N LYS A 501 2.90 -4.81 -21.81
CA LYS A 501 1.62 -5.05 -21.13
C LYS A 501 0.82 -3.78 -21.08
N SER A 502 -0.44 -3.83 -21.48
CA SER A 502 -1.37 -2.70 -21.40
C SER A 502 -2.68 -3.09 -20.72
N TRP A 503 -3.23 -2.13 -19.98
CA TRP A 503 -4.52 -2.21 -19.31
C TRP A 503 -5.36 -1.00 -19.69
N PHE A 504 -6.56 -1.25 -20.18
CA PHE A 504 -7.56 -0.21 -20.47
C PHE A 504 -8.69 -0.34 -19.45
N PHE A 505 -8.76 0.62 -18.54
CA PHE A 505 -9.72 0.65 -17.44
C PHE A 505 -11.00 1.36 -17.89
N LEU A 506 -12.11 0.63 -17.93
CA LEU A 506 -13.39 1.07 -18.51
C LEU A 506 -14.47 1.26 -17.44
N ASP A 507 -15.75 1.11 -17.79
CA ASP A 507 -16.90 1.35 -16.91
C ASP A 507 -17.26 0.14 -16.04
N ASP A 508 -17.12 -1.07 -16.57
CA ASP A 508 -17.40 -2.31 -15.86
C ASP A 508 -16.39 -3.44 -16.16
N ALA A 509 -15.30 -3.11 -16.87
CA ALA A 509 -14.31 -4.07 -17.32
C ALA A 509 -12.91 -3.47 -17.42
N ILE A 510 -11.91 -4.35 -17.45
CA ILE A 510 -10.52 -4.02 -17.76
C ILE A 510 -10.09 -4.86 -18.95
N VAL A 511 -9.69 -4.22 -20.05
CA VAL A 511 -9.11 -4.92 -21.20
C VAL A 511 -7.60 -5.03 -21.01
N CYS A 512 -7.09 -6.26 -21.01
CA CYS A 512 -5.70 -6.59 -20.74
C CYS A 512 -5.04 -7.13 -22.02
N LEU A 513 -4.04 -6.41 -22.54
CA LEU A 513 -3.29 -6.79 -23.72
C LEU A 513 -1.82 -7.08 -23.36
N GLY A 514 -1.26 -8.10 -23.99
CA GLY A 514 0.15 -8.46 -23.90
C GLY A 514 0.71 -8.74 -25.28
N ALA A 515 1.89 -8.19 -25.58
CA ALA A 515 2.60 -8.45 -26.83
C ALA A 515 4.12 -8.38 -26.64
N GLY A 516 4.86 -8.79 -27.67
CA GLY A 516 6.33 -8.78 -27.63
C GLY A 516 6.90 -9.71 -26.55
N ILE A 517 6.13 -10.71 -26.10
CA ILE A 517 6.54 -11.60 -25.02
C ILE A 517 7.68 -12.47 -25.54
N HIS A 518 8.85 -12.26 -24.97
CA HIS A 518 10.11 -12.87 -25.39
C HIS A 518 10.89 -13.33 -24.16
N GLY A 519 11.43 -14.54 -24.18
CA GLY A 519 12.29 -15.05 -23.12
C GLY A 519 13.33 -16.03 -23.67
N ARG A 520 14.47 -16.14 -23.01
CA ARG A 520 15.62 -17.02 -23.33
C ARG A 520 16.22 -17.62 -22.06
N ASP A 521 15.36 -17.92 -21.09
CA ASP A 521 15.77 -18.46 -19.78
C ASP A 521 15.87 -20.00 -19.81
N GLY A 522 15.49 -20.66 -20.91
CA GLY A 522 15.37 -22.11 -20.99
C GLY A 522 14.19 -22.68 -20.18
N THR A 523 13.27 -21.82 -19.74
CA THR A 523 12.08 -22.18 -18.95
C THR A 523 10.82 -21.56 -19.54
N GLY A 524 9.66 -22.05 -19.10
CA GLY A 524 8.36 -21.56 -19.56
C GLY A 524 8.10 -20.10 -19.15
N VAL A 525 7.36 -19.36 -19.96
CA VAL A 525 6.85 -18.03 -19.60
C VAL A 525 5.33 -18.08 -19.51
N GLU A 526 4.77 -17.53 -18.43
CA GLU A 526 3.32 -17.53 -18.20
C GLU A 526 2.79 -16.10 -18.11
N SER A 527 1.53 -15.90 -18.51
CA SER A 527 0.77 -14.67 -18.20
C SER A 527 -0.51 -15.03 -17.49
N ILE A 528 -0.67 -14.52 -16.27
CA ILE A 528 -1.74 -14.93 -15.38
C ILE A 528 -2.97 -14.06 -15.66
N VAL A 529 -4.05 -14.68 -16.12
CA VAL A 529 -5.35 -14.03 -16.26
C VAL A 529 -5.87 -13.72 -14.86
N ASP A 530 -5.90 -14.75 -14.01
CA ASP A 530 -6.18 -14.58 -12.58
C ASP A 530 -5.67 -15.77 -11.76
N ASN A 531 -5.45 -15.53 -10.47
CA ASN A 531 -5.13 -16.56 -9.48
C ASN A 531 -5.89 -16.23 -8.19
N ARG A 532 -7.12 -16.75 -8.08
CA ARG A 532 -8.07 -16.40 -7.01
C ARG A 532 -7.98 -17.39 -5.87
N ASN A 533 -7.66 -16.88 -4.68
CA ASN A 533 -7.90 -17.59 -3.41
C ASN A 533 -9.41 -17.77 -3.21
N LEU A 534 -9.82 -19.01 -2.97
CA LEU A 534 -11.21 -19.42 -2.77
C LEU A 534 -11.52 -19.71 -1.29
N GLY A 535 -10.59 -19.41 -0.39
CA GLY A 535 -10.66 -19.79 1.01
C GLY A 535 -10.21 -21.23 1.26
N GLU A 536 -10.27 -21.65 2.52
CA GLU A 536 -9.86 -22.99 2.96
C GLU A 536 -10.67 -24.12 2.29
N ASN A 537 -11.99 -23.89 2.15
CA ASN A 537 -12.95 -24.88 1.70
C ASN A 537 -13.68 -24.50 0.40
N GLY A 538 -13.18 -23.49 -0.33
CA GLY A 538 -13.82 -22.97 -1.53
C GLY A 538 -14.13 -23.99 -2.62
N VAL A 539 -15.39 -24.00 -3.07
CA VAL A 539 -15.91 -24.83 -4.17
C VAL A 539 -16.66 -23.99 -5.22
N HIS A 540 -16.31 -22.70 -5.33
CA HIS A 540 -16.91 -21.75 -6.28
C HIS A 540 -16.90 -22.31 -7.71
N ALA A 541 -18.06 -22.38 -8.35
CA ALA A 541 -18.19 -22.93 -9.69
C ALA A 541 -17.43 -22.10 -10.72
N LEU A 542 -16.59 -22.78 -11.53
CA LEU A 542 -16.06 -22.23 -12.77
C LEU A 542 -16.97 -22.67 -13.91
N THR A 543 -17.53 -21.73 -14.67
CA THR A 543 -18.27 -22.02 -15.90
C THR A 543 -17.46 -21.54 -17.09
N VAL A 544 -17.28 -22.36 -18.12
CA VAL A 544 -16.61 -22.00 -19.37
C VAL A 544 -17.55 -22.28 -20.53
N ASP A 545 -17.91 -21.23 -21.28
CA ASP A 545 -18.88 -21.26 -22.38
C ASP A 545 -20.21 -21.95 -22.03
N GLY A 546 -20.73 -21.68 -20.83
CA GLY A 546 -22.01 -22.22 -20.33
C GLY A 546 -21.89 -23.59 -19.66
N THR A 547 -20.75 -24.27 -19.75
CA THR A 547 -20.52 -25.57 -19.11
C THR A 547 -19.77 -25.40 -17.80
N ALA A 548 -20.36 -25.87 -16.70
CA ALA A 548 -19.70 -25.95 -15.40
C ALA A 548 -18.50 -26.90 -15.45
N ARG A 549 -17.43 -26.56 -14.74
CA ARG A 549 -16.21 -27.36 -14.63
C ARG A 549 -16.12 -28.02 -13.25
N PRO A 550 -15.42 -29.17 -13.17
CA PRO A 550 -15.14 -29.86 -11.91
C PRO A 550 -14.66 -28.92 -10.79
N THR A 551 -15.12 -29.19 -9.58
CA THR A 551 -14.73 -28.45 -8.35
C THR A 551 -13.70 -29.21 -7.52
N GLU A 552 -13.37 -30.42 -7.96
CA GLU A 552 -12.37 -31.32 -7.41
C GLU A 552 -10.99 -30.68 -7.48
N LEU A 553 -10.21 -30.88 -6.41
CA LEU A 553 -8.81 -30.45 -6.37
C LEU A 553 -7.97 -31.28 -7.33
N GLY A 554 -6.99 -30.65 -7.98
CA GLY A 554 -6.17 -31.26 -9.02
C GLY A 554 -6.77 -31.16 -10.42
N TRP A 555 -8.02 -30.71 -10.56
CA TRP A 555 -8.61 -30.46 -11.87
C TRP A 555 -7.78 -29.43 -12.65
N ASN A 556 -7.41 -29.78 -13.87
CA ASN A 556 -6.73 -28.90 -14.80
C ASN A 556 -7.31 -29.08 -16.21
N ALA A 557 -7.22 -28.04 -17.04
CA ALA A 557 -7.71 -28.08 -18.40
C ALA A 557 -6.97 -27.10 -19.32
N THR A 558 -6.92 -27.44 -20.61
CA THR A 558 -6.67 -26.47 -21.69
C THR A 558 -8.01 -25.97 -22.20
N LEU A 559 -8.20 -24.65 -22.23
CA LEU A 559 -9.46 -24.01 -22.58
C LEU A 559 -9.42 -23.42 -24.01
N ALA A 560 -8.90 -24.20 -24.97
CA ALA A 560 -8.79 -23.76 -26.36
C ALA A 560 -10.17 -23.44 -26.95
N GLY A 561 -10.28 -22.30 -27.65
CA GLY A 561 -11.52 -21.83 -28.26
C GLY A 561 -12.54 -21.24 -27.29
N ALA A 562 -12.26 -21.24 -25.97
CA ALA A 562 -13.17 -20.66 -24.99
C ALA A 562 -13.42 -19.18 -25.28
N ARG A 563 -14.68 -18.75 -25.32
CA ARG A 563 -15.01 -17.32 -25.50
C ARG A 563 -15.08 -16.59 -24.17
N TRP A 564 -15.50 -17.29 -23.12
CA TRP A 564 -15.52 -16.74 -21.77
C TRP A 564 -15.44 -17.80 -20.69
N ALA A 565 -15.03 -17.34 -19.51
CA ALA A 565 -15.09 -18.08 -18.26
C ALA A 565 -15.73 -17.20 -17.16
N HIS A 566 -16.39 -17.80 -16.19
CA HIS A 566 -16.97 -17.10 -15.03
C HIS A 566 -16.72 -17.90 -13.77
N LEU A 567 -16.15 -17.23 -12.76
CA LEU A 567 -15.98 -17.76 -11.41
C LEU A 567 -17.07 -17.20 -10.50
N ALA A 568 -17.93 -18.08 -9.96
CA ALA A 568 -19.05 -17.67 -9.11
C ALA A 568 -18.58 -16.88 -7.87
N GLY A 569 -19.28 -15.77 -7.60
CA GLY A 569 -18.96 -14.86 -6.48
C GLY A 569 -17.69 -14.02 -6.69
N HIS A 570 -17.14 -13.98 -7.91
CA HIS A 570 -15.88 -13.32 -8.21
C HIS A 570 -15.97 -12.45 -9.48
N ALA A 571 -15.76 -13.03 -10.66
CA ALA A 571 -15.61 -12.26 -11.89
C ALA A 571 -15.94 -13.09 -13.14
N GLY A 572 -16.27 -12.35 -14.20
CA GLY A 572 -16.27 -12.83 -15.57
C GLY A 572 -14.93 -12.55 -16.26
N TYR A 573 -14.56 -13.44 -17.19
CA TYR A 573 -13.40 -13.30 -18.06
C TYR A 573 -13.83 -13.53 -19.50
N VAL A 574 -13.52 -12.60 -20.41
CA VAL A 574 -13.81 -12.73 -21.85
C VAL A 574 -12.50 -12.81 -22.63
N PHE A 575 -12.47 -13.65 -23.66
CA PHE A 575 -11.31 -13.85 -24.53
C PHE A 575 -11.65 -13.38 -25.95
N PRO A 576 -11.31 -12.13 -26.31
CA PRO A 576 -11.61 -11.57 -27.64
C PRO A 576 -11.01 -12.44 -28.75
N GLY A 577 -11.82 -12.84 -29.72
CA GLY A 577 -11.40 -13.73 -30.81
C GLY A 577 -11.36 -15.23 -30.45
N GLY A 578 -11.69 -15.59 -29.21
CA GLY A 578 -11.59 -16.96 -28.70
C GLY A 578 -10.20 -17.26 -28.13
N ALA A 579 -10.16 -18.03 -27.04
CA ALA A 579 -8.91 -18.33 -26.35
C ALA A 579 -7.96 -19.22 -27.19
N PRO A 580 -6.66 -18.91 -27.24
CA PRO A 580 -5.66 -19.80 -27.83
C PRO A 580 -5.49 -21.09 -27.01
N SER A 581 -4.81 -22.09 -27.59
CA SER A 581 -4.47 -23.35 -26.91
C SER A 581 -3.51 -23.18 -25.72
N SER A 582 -2.91 -22.00 -25.58
CA SER A 582 -2.11 -21.61 -24.42
C SER A 582 -2.96 -21.29 -23.18
N LEU A 583 -4.27 -21.03 -23.31
CA LEU A 583 -5.10 -20.77 -22.13
C LEU A 583 -5.32 -22.06 -21.32
N LYS A 584 -4.90 -22.04 -20.07
CA LYS A 584 -5.00 -23.13 -19.10
C LYS A 584 -5.83 -22.72 -17.87
N ALA A 585 -6.35 -23.72 -17.18
CA ALA A 585 -7.01 -23.59 -15.90
C ALA A 585 -6.54 -24.67 -14.92
N LEU A 586 -6.48 -24.35 -13.64
CA LEU A 586 -6.08 -25.26 -12.56
C LEU A 586 -6.84 -24.93 -11.28
N ARG A 587 -7.40 -25.95 -10.65
CA ARG A 587 -7.93 -25.90 -9.29
C ARG A 587 -7.05 -26.74 -8.38
N GLN A 588 -6.54 -26.15 -7.31
CA GLN A 588 -5.63 -26.84 -6.39
C GLN A 588 -5.74 -26.29 -4.98
N ALA A 589 -5.41 -27.12 -3.98
CA ALA A 589 -5.10 -26.64 -2.64
C ALA A 589 -3.60 -26.34 -2.55
N ARG A 590 -3.25 -25.30 -1.82
CA ARG A 590 -1.87 -24.90 -1.56
C ARG A 590 -1.70 -24.71 -0.06
N THR A 591 -0.71 -25.36 0.51
CA THR A 591 -0.33 -25.23 1.92
C THR A 591 0.99 -24.49 1.99
N GLY A 592 1.08 -23.53 2.90
CA GLY A 592 2.31 -22.79 3.16
C GLY A 592 2.31 -22.25 4.59
N ARG A 593 3.35 -21.49 4.93
CA ARG A 593 3.54 -20.90 6.26
C ARG A 593 3.94 -19.45 6.12
N TRP A 594 3.51 -18.60 7.04
CA TRP A 594 4.00 -17.23 7.10
C TRP A 594 5.52 -17.18 7.29
N SER A 595 6.08 -18.13 8.07
CA SER A 595 7.53 -18.27 8.26
C SER A 595 8.34 -18.48 6.97
N GLU A 596 7.72 -19.00 5.91
CA GLU A 596 8.39 -19.25 4.63
C GLU A 596 8.58 -17.97 3.79
N ILE A 597 7.82 -16.92 4.08
CA ILE A 597 7.94 -15.61 3.44
C ILE A 597 8.40 -14.53 4.41
N ASN A 598 8.46 -14.82 5.71
CA ASN A 598 8.89 -13.92 6.77
C ASN A 598 9.49 -14.70 7.95
N LEU A 599 10.80 -14.57 8.18
CA LEU A 599 11.50 -15.33 9.22
C LEU A 599 11.00 -15.06 10.66
N GLY A 600 10.39 -13.88 10.89
CA GLY A 600 9.79 -13.48 12.15
C GLY A 600 8.36 -13.98 12.38
N ALA A 601 7.72 -14.61 11.39
CA ALA A 601 6.33 -15.05 11.47
C ALA A 601 6.16 -16.53 11.89
N VAL A 602 4.96 -16.88 12.34
CA VAL A 602 4.61 -18.22 12.85
C VAL A 602 4.82 -19.33 11.80
N THR A 603 5.07 -20.54 12.31
CA THR A 603 5.40 -21.74 11.52
C THR A 603 4.21 -22.66 11.25
N ASP A 604 3.04 -22.34 11.78
CA ASP A 604 1.83 -23.13 11.59
C ASP A 604 1.43 -23.17 10.11
N PRO A 605 1.16 -24.35 9.54
CA PRO A 605 0.75 -24.46 8.16
C PRO A 605 -0.69 -23.98 7.98
N VAL A 606 -0.90 -23.16 6.95
CA VAL A 606 -2.23 -22.73 6.50
C VAL A 606 -2.47 -23.24 5.08
N THR A 607 -3.70 -23.65 4.79
CA THR A 607 -4.09 -24.18 3.48
C THR A 607 -5.19 -23.35 2.86
N ARG A 608 -5.04 -23.01 1.58
CA ARG A 608 -6.07 -22.32 0.80
C ARG A 608 -6.25 -22.96 -0.57
N ARG A 609 -7.48 -22.93 -1.08
CA ARG A 609 -7.82 -23.43 -2.42
C ARG A 609 -7.74 -22.29 -3.41
N TYR A 610 -7.27 -22.59 -4.62
CA TYR A 610 -7.10 -21.62 -5.68
C TYR A 610 -7.77 -22.09 -6.95
N LEU A 611 -8.30 -21.12 -7.71
CA LEU A 611 -8.51 -21.27 -9.14
C LEU A 611 -7.56 -20.34 -9.89
N THR A 612 -6.73 -20.92 -10.76
CA THR A 612 -5.77 -20.20 -11.58
C THR A 612 -6.15 -20.31 -13.06
N LEU A 613 -6.18 -19.19 -13.76
CA LEU A 613 -6.32 -19.07 -15.22
C LEU A 613 -5.07 -18.39 -15.77
N TRP A 614 -4.42 -18.97 -16.78
CA TRP A 614 -3.19 -18.38 -17.35
C TRP A 614 -2.97 -18.77 -18.81
N PHE A 615 -2.20 -17.95 -19.51
CA PHE A 615 -1.61 -18.29 -20.80
C PHE A 615 -0.22 -18.87 -20.58
N ASP A 616 0.00 -20.08 -21.09
CA ASP A 616 1.31 -20.73 -21.17
C ASP A 616 1.95 -20.42 -22.53
N HIS A 617 2.97 -19.56 -22.53
CA HIS A 617 3.68 -19.14 -23.75
C HIS A 617 4.77 -20.13 -24.16
N GLY A 618 4.93 -21.24 -23.43
CA GLY A 618 5.97 -22.24 -23.66
C GLY A 618 7.37 -21.76 -23.25
N THR A 619 8.35 -22.60 -23.54
CA THR A 619 9.78 -22.32 -23.32
C THR A 619 10.31 -21.35 -24.38
N ASP A 620 11.05 -20.35 -23.93
CA ASP A 620 11.73 -19.37 -24.77
C ASP A 620 10.85 -18.74 -25.87
N PRO A 621 9.70 -18.14 -25.50
CA PRO A 621 8.77 -17.60 -26.48
C PRO A 621 9.43 -16.50 -27.32
N THR A 622 8.91 -16.31 -28.54
CA THR A 622 9.35 -15.24 -29.43
C THR A 622 8.13 -14.46 -29.90
N ARG A 623 8.00 -13.22 -29.43
CA ARG A 623 6.90 -12.30 -29.78
C ARG A 623 5.51 -12.90 -29.50
N ALA A 624 5.38 -13.68 -28.43
CA ALA A 624 4.08 -14.20 -28.01
C ALA A 624 3.16 -13.05 -27.54
N THR A 625 1.85 -13.32 -27.53
CA THR A 625 0.82 -12.32 -27.22
C THR A 625 -0.29 -12.94 -26.37
N TYR A 626 -1.06 -12.10 -25.69
CA TYR A 626 -2.35 -12.47 -25.11
C TYR A 626 -3.34 -11.30 -25.19
N ALA A 627 -4.63 -11.62 -25.10
CA ALA A 627 -5.70 -10.65 -24.89
C ALA A 627 -6.80 -11.29 -24.02
N TYR A 628 -7.24 -10.56 -22.99
CA TYR A 628 -8.41 -10.95 -22.19
C TYR A 628 -9.09 -9.71 -21.62
N VAL A 629 -10.32 -9.88 -21.14
CA VAL A 629 -11.09 -8.86 -20.44
C VAL A 629 -11.48 -9.40 -19.09
N LEU A 630 -11.19 -8.65 -18.03
CA LEU A 630 -11.63 -8.92 -16.66
C LEU A 630 -12.90 -8.10 -16.37
N MET A 631 -13.92 -8.75 -15.79
CA MET A 631 -15.19 -8.13 -15.40
C MET A 631 -15.51 -8.46 -13.94
N PRO A 632 -14.99 -7.71 -12.96
CA PRO A 632 -15.24 -7.96 -11.53
C PRO A 632 -16.74 -7.85 -11.21
N GLY A 633 -17.27 -8.82 -10.46
CA GLY A 633 -18.69 -8.84 -10.05
C GLY A 633 -19.70 -9.09 -11.18
N ALA A 634 -19.26 -9.30 -12.42
CA ALA A 634 -20.19 -9.64 -13.50
C ALA A 634 -20.81 -11.01 -13.26
N SER A 635 -22.14 -11.12 -13.46
CA SER A 635 -22.82 -12.41 -13.44
C SER A 635 -22.39 -13.27 -14.63
N ARG A 636 -22.69 -14.58 -14.55
CA ARG A 636 -22.49 -15.51 -15.66
C ARG A 636 -23.18 -15.02 -16.94
N GLU A 637 -24.41 -14.52 -16.82
CA GLU A 637 -25.24 -14.05 -17.93
C GLU A 637 -24.64 -12.78 -18.54
N ARG A 638 -24.20 -11.81 -17.72
CA ARG A 638 -23.50 -10.60 -18.19
C ARG A 638 -22.19 -10.94 -18.89
N THR A 639 -21.45 -11.92 -18.36
CA THR A 639 -20.19 -12.38 -18.95
C THR A 639 -20.43 -13.02 -20.32
N ALA A 640 -21.43 -13.91 -20.42
CA ALA A 640 -21.80 -14.55 -21.67
C ALA A 640 -22.30 -13.53 -22.71
N ALA A 641 -23.12 -12.56 -22.30
CA ALA A 641 -23.60 -11.48 -23.17
C ALA A 641 -22.44 -10.61 -23.69
N ARG A 642 -21.49 -10.24 -22.81
CA ARG A 642 -20.30 -9.48 -23.20
C ARG A 642 -19.41 -10.23 -24.18
N ALA A 643 -19.32 -11.56 -24.05
CA ALA A 643 -18.57 -12.40 -24.98
C ALA A 643 -19.27 -12.63 -26.33
N ALA A 644 -20.59 -12.51 -26.37
CA ALA A 644 -21.38 -12.62 -27.60
C ALA A 644 -21.38 -11.33 -28.43
N ASP A 645 -21.27 -10.17 -27.77
CA ASP A 645 -21.15 -8.87 -28.42
C ASP A 645 -19.77 -8.74 -29.08
N ARG A 646 -19.74 -8.64 -30.41
CA ARG A 646 -18.49 -8.45 -31.19
C ARG A 646 -18.17 -6.98 -31.48
N GLY A 647 -19.07 -6.06 -31.15
CA GLY A 647 -18.96 -4.64 -31.49
C GLY A 647 -18.58 -3.74 -30.31
N TRP A 648 -18.74 -4.20 -29.06
CA TRP A 648 -18.49 -3.35 -27.89
C TRP A 648 -17.02 -2.95 -27.70
N VAL A 649 -16.07 -3.81 -28.10
CA VAL A 649 -14.63 -3.52 -28.07
C VAL A 649 -13.96 -3.97 -29.37
N THR A 650 -13.11 -3.11 -29.92
CA THR A 650 -12.21 -3.45 -31.01
C THR A 650 -10.77 -3.31 -30.53
N VAL A 651 -9.99 -4.38 -30.63
CA VAL A 651 -8.54 -4.31 -30.43
C VAL A 651 -7.92 -3.72 -31.70
N LEU A 652 -7.49 -2.46 -31.63
CA LEU A 652 -6.93 -1.73 -32.77
C LEU A 652 -5.51 -2.20 -33.10
N ALA A 653 -4.74 -2.54 -32.07
CA ALA A 653 -3.40 -3.11 -32.20
C ALA A 653 -3.05 -3.91 -30.94
N ASN A 654 -2.28 -4.98 -31.11
CA ASN A 654 -1.63 -5.69 -30.02
C ASN A 654 -0.27 -6.25 -30.48
N THR A 655 0.70 -5.36 -30.64
CA THR A 655 2.05 -5.68 -31.14
C THR A 655 3.13 -5.18 -30.18
N ASP A 656 4.39 -5.54 -30.46
CA ASP A 656 5.55 -5.10 -29.69
C ASP A 656 5.80 -3.57 -29.78
N ASP A 657 5.23 -2.93 -30.81
CA ASP A 657 5.39 -1.49 -31.06
C ASP A 657 4.25 -0.66 -30.47
N GLN A 658 3.05 -1.24 -30.38
CA GLN A 658 1.86 -0.50 -30.00
C GLN A 658 0.69 -1.40 -29.58
N GLN A 659 -0.11 -0.90 -28.65
CA GLN A 659 -1.33 -1.55 -28.17
C GLN A 659 -2.46 -0.52 -28.08
N GLY A 660 -3.67 -0.89 -28.49
CA GLY A 660 -4.80 0.03 -28.39
C GLY A 660 -6.16 -0.61 -28.57
N VAL A 661 -7.18 0.03 -28.02
CA VAL A 661 -8.58 -0.43 -28.06
C VAL A 661 -9.51 0.73 -28.39
N ARG A 662 -10.62 0.42 -29.05
CA ARG A 662 -11.78 1.30 -29.22
C ARG A 662 -12.99 0.69 -28.55
N VAL A 663 -13.72 1.48 -27.77
CA VAL A 663 -14.95 1.09 -27.07
C VAL A 663 -16.06 2.04 -27.49
N PRO A 664 -16.84 1.71 -28.54
CA PRO A 664 -17.81 2.65 -29.13
C PRO A 664 -18.87 3.14 -28.15
N SER A 665 -19.35 2.29 -27.24
CA SER A 665 -20.36 2.65 -26.23
C SER A 665 -19.90 3.77 -25.29
N LEU A 666 -18.59 3.95 -25.12
CA LEU A 666 -17.99 4.99 -24.30
C LEU A 666 -17.42 6.15 -25.13
N GLY A 667 -17.51 6.09 -26.46
CA GLY A 667 -16.79 7.00 -27.36
C GLY A 667 -15.27 6.98 -27.13
N LEU A 668 -14.73 5.86 -26.61
CA LEU A 668 -13.39 5.81 -26.04
C LEU A 668 -12.41 5.15 -27.02
N THR A 669 -11.24 5.77 -27.18
CA THR A 669 -10.06 5.17 -27.82
C THR A 669 -8.87 5.32 -26.88
N GLY A 670 -8.26 4.21 -26.48
CA GLY A 670 -7.05 4.18 -25.66
C GLY A 670 -5.91 3.58 -26.44
N VAL A 671 -4.73 4.21 -26.42
CA VAL A 671 -3.55 3.77 -27.16
C VAL A 671 -2.30 3.95 -26.31
N ASN A 672 -1.48 2.91 -26.26
CA ASN A 672 -0.13 2.93 -25.73
C ASN A 672 0.85 2.65 -26.87
N LEU A 673 1.67 3.64 -27.20
CA LEU A 673 2.69 3.56 -28.24
C LEU A 673 4.07 3.44 -27.56
N TRP A 674 4.71 2.28 -27.73
CA TRP A 674 6.04 2.00 -27.18
C TRP A 674 7.14 2.72 -27.97
N PHE A 675 6.86 2.94 -29.25
CA PHE A 675 7.66 3.71 -30.21
C PHE A 675 6.74 4.68 -30.96
N ALA A 676 7.31 5.63 -31.71
CA ALA A 676 6.51 6.45 -32.63
C ALA A 676 5.75 5.54 -33.61
N GLY A 677 4.48 5.86 -33.89
CA GLY A 677 3.62 4.94 -34.63
C GLY A 677 2.20 5.43 -34.80
N THR A 678 1.36 4.59 -35.40
CA THR A 678 -0.05 4.86 -35.68
C THR A 678 -0.93 3.69 -35.28
N VAL A 679 -1.94 3.95 -34.45
CA VAL A 679 -2.97 2.97 -34.06
C VAL A 679 -4.34 3.56 -34.36
N GLY A 680 -5.07 2.94 -35.29
CA GLY A 680 -6.34 3.48 -35.78
C GLY A 680 -6.13 4.89 -36.35
N GLU A 681 -6.86 5.86 -35.81
CA GLU A 681 -6.79 7.27 -36.23
C GLU A 681 -5.75 8.10 -35.46
N VAL A 682 -5.00 7.49 -34.53
CA VAL A 682 -4.05 8.21 -33.66
C VAL A 682 -2.61 7.92 -34.09
N THR A 683 -1.88 8.96 -34.43
CA THR A 683 -0.45 8.92 -34.75
C THR A 683 0.33 9.74 -33.73
N THR A 684 1.47 9.22 -33.27
CA THR A 684 2.41 9.98 -32.42
C THR A 684 3.83 9.90 -32.98
N GLY A 685 4.55 11.02 -32.93
CA GLY A 685 5.96 11.11 -33.33
C GLY A 685 6.96 10.60 -32.28
N ALA A 686 6.49 10.20 -31.10
CA ALA A 686 7.29 9.73 -29.98
C ALA A 686 6.48 8.76 -29.10
N PRO A 687 7.11 7.94 -28.24
CA PRO A 687 6.40 7.05 -27.33
C PRO A 687 5.46 7.81 -26.39
N ALA A 688 4.20 7.35 -26.33
CA ALA A 688 3.15 8.08 -25.63
C ALA A 688 2.02 7.16 -25.17
N SER A 689 1.31 7.58 -24.12
CA SER A 689 -0.02 7.05 -23.82
C SER A 689 -1.06 8.10 -24.17
N VAL A 690 -2.12 7.69 -24.88
CA VAL A 690 -3.17 8.55 -25.38
C VAL A 690 -4.52 7.95 -25.01
N LEU A 691 -5.40 8.77 -24.46
CA LEU A 691 -6.80 8.43 -24.21
C LEU A 691 -7.69 9.52 -24.84
N ILE A 692 -8.61 9.12 -25.70
CA ILE A 692 -9.59 10.01 -26.34
C ILE A 692 -10.98 9.55 -25.91
N ARG A 693 -11.83 10.51 -25.49
CA ARG A 693 -13.23 10.27 -25.16
C ARG A 693 -14.13 11.25 -25.89
N GLU A 694 -14.85 10.77 -26.89
CA GLU A 694 -15.91 11.50 -27.60
C GLU A 694 -17.19 11.55 -26.75
N SER A 695 -17.81 12.72 -26.64
CA SER A 695 -19.06 12.96 -25.92
C SER A 695 -19.90 13.99 -26.68
N GLY A 696 -20.94 13.50 -27.36
CA GLY A 696 -21.79 14.32 -28.23
C GLY A 696 -20.97 15.02 -29.32
N THR A 697 -20.97 16.35 -29.32
CA THR A 697 -20.25 17.18 -30.29
C THR A 697 -18.83 17.56 -29.84
N THR A 698 -18.34 16.99 -28.74
CA THR A 698 -17.03 17.30 -28.16
C THR A 698 -16.18 16.04 -27.97
N ALA A 699 -14.88 16.21 -27.82
CA ALA A 699 -13.98 15.15 -27.37
C ALA A 699 -12.94 15.68 -26.39
N THR A 700 -12.55 14.85 -25.43
CA THR A 700 -11.41 15.09 -24.54
C THR A 700 -10.26 14.19 -24.97
N LEU A 701 -9.09 14.79 -25.22
CA LEU A 701 -7.83 14.09 -25.46
C LEU A 701 -6.94 14.24 -24.24
N CYS A 702 -6.40 13.13 -23.77
CA CYS A 702 -5.47 13.01 -22.66
C CYS A 702 -4.18 12.37 -23.18
N VAL A 703 -3.05 13.05 -23.03
CA VAL A 703 -1.75 12.59 -23.53
C VAL A 703 -0.72 12.63 -22.40
N SER A 704 0.07 11.58 -22.26
CA SER A 704 1.23 11.57 -21.36
C SER A 704 2.46 10.99 -22.05
N GLY A 705 3.64 11.32 -21.51
CA GLY A 705 4.92 10.73 -21.91
C GLY A 705 5.49 9.81 -20.82
N PRO A 706 5.13 8.51 -20.78
CA PRO A 706 5.62 7.58 -19.76
C PRO A 706 7.14 7.40 -19.72
N LEU A 707 7.85 7.69 -20.81
CA LEU A 707 9.33 7.65 -20.85
C LEU A 707 10.01 8.66 -19.92
N ARG A 708 9.33 9.77 -19.60
CA ARG A 708 9.85 10.83 -18.71
C ARG A 708 11.18 11.45 -19.16
N ASP A 709 11.42 11.52 -20.46
CA ASP A 709 12.60 12.17 -21.05
C ASP A 709 12.37 13.65 -21.42
N GLY A 710 11.14 14.14 -21.27
CA GLY A 710 10.77 15.52 -21.59
C GLY A 710 10.65 15.82 -23.08
N ALA A 711 10.86 14.83 -23.96
CA ALA A 711 10.77 15.01 -25.40
C ALA A 711 9.33 15.40 -25.80
N ALA A 712 9.20 16.36 -26.72
CA ALA A 712 7.90 16.79 -27.22
C ALA A 712 7.21 15.65 -28.00
N ILE A 713 5.90 15.53 -27.81
CA ILE A 713 5.07 14.52 -28.48
C ILE A 713 4.18 15.24 -29.49
N ASP A 714 4.47 15.03 -30.78
CA ASP A 714 3.60 15.46 -31.86
C ASP A 714 2.52 14.39 -32.08
N LEU A 715 1.28 14.76 -31.79
CA LEU A 715 0.10 13.91 -31.92
C LEU A 715 -0.75 14.39 -33.10
N THR A 716 -1.12 13.46 -33.98
CA THR A 716 -2.17 13.65 -34.98
C THR A 716 -3.33 12.72 -34.66
N TRP A 717 -4.53 13.28 -34.55
CA TRP A 717 -5.77 12.51 -34.54
C TRP A 717 -6.51 12.77 -35.85
N ASN A 718 -6.61 11.74 -36.70
CA ASN A 718 -7.23 11.80 -38.02
C ASN A 718 -8.75 11.79 -37.93
N ARG A 719 -9.30 12.82 -37.29
CA ARG A 719 -10.71 13.07 -37.06
C ARG A 719 -11.01 14.55 -37.32
N PRO A 720 -12.12 14.88 -38.00
CA PRO A 720 -12.55 16.25 -38.15
C PRO A 720 -12.76 16.95 -36.80
N VAL A 721 -12.09 18.07 -36.60
CA VAL A 721 -12.17 18.91 -35.40
C VAL A 721 -12.32 20.35 -35.85
N SER A 722 -13.43 20.98 -35.48
CA SER A 722 -13.74 22.36 -35.89
C SER A 722 -13.01 23.39 -35.03
N ALA A 723 -12.85 23.14 -33.73
CA ALA A 723 -12.17 24.06 -32.81
C ALA A 723 -11.61 23.35 -31.57
N VAL A 724 -10.56 23.93 -30.98
CA VAL A 724 -10.08 23.57 -29.63
C VAL A 724 -10.77 24.48 -28.62
N LEU A 725 -11.48 23.90 -27.65
CA LEU A 725 -12.29 24.62 -26.67
C LEU A 725 -11.49 24.97 -25.40
N SER A 726 -10.65 24.05 -24.94
CA SER A 726 -9.71 24.29 -23.83
C SER A 726 -8.50 23.36 -23.96
N ARG A 727 -7.40 23.74 -23.33
CA ARG A 727 -6.15 22.95 -23.32
C ARG A 727 -5.30 23.30 -22.12
N ASP A 728 -4.53 22.33 -21.65
CA ASP A 728 -3.49 22.57 -20.65
C ASP A 728 -2.35 23.42 -21.25
N PRO A 729 -1.61 24.19 -20.43
CA PRO A 729 -0.52 25.04 -20.91
C PRO A 729 0.55 24.31 -21.72
N ALA A 730 0.80 23.04 -21.41
CA ALA A 730 1.78 22.18 -22.08
C ALA A 730 1.35 21.66 -23.47
N VAL A 731 0.11 21.91 -23.89
CA VAL A 731 -0.44 21.42 -25.16
C VAL A 731 -0.50 22.57 -26.17
N GLN A 732 0.31 22.55 -27.21
CA GLN A 732 0.26 23.49 -28.33
C GLN A 732 -0.64 22.94 -29.45
N VAL A 733 -1.50 23.79 -30.02
CA VAL A 733 -2.33 23.44 -31.19
C VAL A 733 -1.54 23.77 -32.46
N LEU A 734 -1.28 22.76 -33.28
CA LEU A 734 -0.59 22.91 -34.57
C LEU A 734 -1.57 23.03 -35.74
N GLY A 735 -2.77 22.48 -35.62
CA GLY A 735 -3.82 22.59 -36.64
C GLY A 735 -5.11 21.89 -36.27
N THR A 736 -6.22 22.38 -36.83
CA THR A 736 -7.57 21.79 -36.80
C THR A 736 -8.12 21.70 -38.23
N GLY A 737 -9.36 21.23 -38.41
CA GLY A 737 -9.98 21.00 -39.72
C GLY A 737 -10.22 19.51 -39.94
N ALA A 738 -9.66 18.94 -41.00
CA ALA A 738 -9.84 17.51 -41.32
C ALA A 738 -9.17 16.56 -40.30
N ALA A 739 -8.15 17.02 -39.60
CA ALA A 739 -7.46 16.29 -38.53
C ALA A 739 -7.00 17.28 -37.44
N LEU A 740 -6.95 16.83 -36.20
CA LEU A 740 -6.37 17.57 -35.09
C LEU A 740 -4.88 17.27 -34.99
N ARG A 741 -4.04 18.31 -34.92
CA ARG A 741 -2.59 18.19 -34.68
C ARG A 741 -2.20 18.97 -33.44
N LEU A 742 -1.58 18.29 -32.48
CA LEU A 742 -1.12 18.85 -31.22
C LEU A 742 0.38 18.58 -31.05
N ARG A 743 1.07 19.48 -30.35
CA ARG A 743 2.40 19.23 -29.78
C ARG A 743 2.31 19.33 -28.27
N VAL A 744 2.67 18.28 -27.57
CA VAL A 744 2.63 18.23 -26.10
C VAL A 744 4.05 18.27 -25.56
N THR A 745 4.32 19.13 -24.59
CA THR A 745 5.58 19.12 -23.80
C THR A 745 5.33 18.37 -22.50
N PRO A 746 5.59 17.05 -22.43
CA PRO A 746 5.04 16.20 -21.37
C PRO A 746 5.70 16.39 -19.99
N GLY A 747 6.86 17.06 -19.95
CA GLY A 747 7.72 17.11 -18.76
C GLY A 747 8.33 15.75 -18.42
N THR A 748 8.85 15.60 -17.19
CA THR A 748 9.59 14.41 -16.73
C THR A 748 8.87 13.62 -15.63
N LEU A 749 7.62 13.99 -15.31
CA LEU A 749 6.83 13.33 -14.27
C LEU A 749 5.71 12.44 -14.82
N ALA A 750 5.59 12.33 -16.16
CA ALA A 750 4.53 11.58 -16.85
C ALA A 750 3.10 12.02 -16.44
N ALA A 751 2.92 13.32 -16.20
CA ALA A 751 1.60 13.90 -16.02
C ALA A 751 0.73 13.71 -17.28
N THR A 752 -0.59 13.62 -17.10
CA THR A 752 -1.53 13.64 -18.21
C THR A 752 -1.87 15.09 -18.56
N HIS A 753 -1.72 15.44 -19.83
CA HIS A 753 -2.04 16.75 -20.40
C HIS A 753 -3.31 16.64 -21.25
N LYS A 754 -4.23 17.59 -21.08
CA LYS A 754 -5.59 17.53 -21.63
C LYS A 754 -5.86 18.60 -22.67
N ALA A 755 -6.65 18.25 -23.67
CA ALA A 755 -7.30 19.19 -24.58
C ALA A 755 -8.76 18.77 -24.81
N VAL A 756 -9.67 19.74 -24.77
CA VAL A 756 -11.09 19.55 -25.11
C VAL A 756 -11.34 20.21 -26.45
N VAL A 757 -11.99 19.50 -27.36
CA VAL A 757 -12.22 19.95 -28.73
C VAL A 757 -13.68 19.80 -29.14
N ARG A 758 -14.10 20.59 -30.12
CA ARG A 758 -15.39 20.44 -30.82
C ARG A 758 -15.18 19.64 -32.09
N LEU A 759 -15.98 18.59 -32.26
CA LEU A 759 -15.95 17.73 -33.45
C LEU A 759 -16.51 18.49 -34.67
N GLY A 760 -16.02 18.10 -35.84
CA GLY A 760 -16.38 18.69 -37.15
C GLY A 760 -17.52 17.96 -37.86
#